data_AF-A0A1G6RFU4-F1
#
_entry.id   AF-A0A1G6RFU4-F1
#
_cell.length_a   1.000
_cell.length_b   1.000
_cell.length_c   1.000
_cell.angle_alpha   90.00
_cell.angle_beta   90.00
_cell.angle_gamma   90.00
#
_symmetry.space_group_name_H-M   'P 1'
#
loop_
_entity.id
_entity.type
_entity.pdbx_description
1 polymer ?
#
loop_
_entity_poly.entity_id
_entity_poly.type
_entity_poly.pdbx_seq_one_letter_code
_entity_poly.pdbx_strand_id
1 'polypeptide(L)'
;MLDSSTEFALDGEPSVFAESQPDSDTFEWSMQEDVFATPETTFELSGEPESSWETEEEDETWRANPADLESYADEVDYEGEDYANAGGFDEVAPGEETELDTYHQSRRRAATPAVPGALCGAIARIAEQEFKRWRPSGTRSLTETDPGATPILQDYYRNGVGTTATAAQLQSTEFQKAHPWSAVFVSWVMRKAGAGRTFAYSAAHQNYIRAARRNRLTQNAASPFWAYRVTEVVPQVGDLVCASRANSGATYDNIADPQRRRTHCDIVTAVRPGSIRVIGGNVRQNVDEKTILTHPDGRLRLDGPQSRFFAVIKCQAGAVAPRPSPVPTPLAGVAAGKLVVKQLPLLRSHAGTPPDLVLKWNAMAQPSVVDVVVHLHGHHGGGWDIDINARKLPISGLDFADPANPAALGRTAPTLLVLPRGHHDPQTSKGYNPARYTFPALTRPGGLQQLVDEALARFAAQTGTAVRRNRLILTAHSGGGAALMQILAHTDPDEIHAFDALYNDATPLITWAKRRLVAGTGTLRVIYRPGEGTAANSEAVHRAIRAAKSPSFRVERTNVGHNDIPRRFGWRLLADASADLPGVVLAREVDAEVYDSEEYDEAATDFEDTDSEVDVERADEAATDFEDTDSEVDVERADEAATDFEDTDSEVDVERADEAATDFEDTDSEVDVERADEAATDFEDYYVMDREAASPSDVESGEVEEALLEEATDAETDSTEFESFPSGLGLTTRPSPDKPGEEHWDPHNTGLPLYDTPFDVRGKKLSTNFTVGELVSSGAVPAERARISPVLVRCLQAIRDRAGKPVKITSGYRSWKRNVEVYRPHTPKLSRHCSGQAADITIAGLSGLDIAKLAVDACGGGIGIGIGKTFAHIDVRGSWMVWAYKGVDQASVRAQLGEYRRSRGTVPVPTPGGQDVEHRRRRCGAPPSPRTPSDLDRRIRTVMQLLVDRYGYPITGAAGLVGNLIAESAVLPNRIEGSTADQPMRARDFTGRQTDFTAEQVRDRDFAAKRGPRRPGIGIAQWTHPRRRAGLFSHSFNGKVLGATILFDLDAQVDYLVTELRRGFRTVNATLTAPRVTADDASDEVVYRVERPGRVLQDGKLLPRDDPRVQQVFEQRRSHAQRALRVFRAQRP
;
A
#
# COMPACT_ATOMS: atom_id res chain seq x y z
N MET A 1 11.04 -85.60 0.82
CA MET A 1 9.92 -84.69 0.57
C MET A 1 10.49 -83.28 0.62
N LEU A 2 10.63 -82.61 -0.53
CA LEU A 2 9.58 -81.98 -1.38
C LEU A 2 9.18 -80.60 -0.81
N ASP A 3 8.94 -79.53 -1.57
CA ASP A 3 9.39 -79.08 -2.92
C ASP A 3 8.93 -77.60 -3.11
N SER A 4 9.25 -76.79 -4.13
CA SER A 4 10.05 -76.91 -5.38
C SER A 4 10.83 -75.56 -5.58
N SER A 5 11.90 -75.41 -6.38
CA SER A 5 12.09 -75.39 -7.86
C SER A 5 11.54 -74.14 -8.59
N THR A 6 12.16 -73.53 -9.62
CA THR A 6 13.52 -73.53 -10.26
C THR A 6 13.50 -72.33 -11.28
N GLU A 7 14.46 -71.88 -12.11
CA GLU A 7 15.89 -72.07 -12.53
C GLU A 7 16.28 -70.77 -13.34
N PHE A 8 17.46 -70.49 -13.95
CA PHE A 8 18.77 -71.13 -14.16
C PHE A 8 19.82 -70.02 -14.53
N ALA A 9 21.12 -70.27 -14.26
CA ALA A 9 22.31 -69.95 -15.10
C ALA A 9 22.69 -68.50 -15.53
N LEU A 10 23.95 -68.16 -15.87
CA LEU A 10 25.32 -68.64 -15.55
C LEU A 10 26.34 -67.53 -15.93
N ASP A 11 27.54 -67.57 -15.33
CA ASP A 11 28.90 -67.09 -15.74
C ASP A 11 29.12 -65.97 -16.79
N GLY A 12 30.10 -65.07 -16.58
CA GLY A 12 30.47 -64.08 -17.62
C GLY A 12 31.52 -62.97 -17.36
N GLU A 13 32.70 -63.28 -16.82
CA GLU A 13 33.93 -62.43 -16.95
C GLU A 13 35.13 -63.34 -17.31
N PRO A 14 36.27 -62.88 -17.89
CA PRO A 14 36.63 -61.52 -18.36
C PRO A 14 37.33 -61.43 -19.76
N SER A 15 37.52 -60.19 -20.26
CA SER A 15 38.72 -59.64 -20.95
C SER A 15 39.37 -60.21 -22.27
N VAL A 16 39.86 -59.25 -23.09
CA VAL A 16 40.96 -59.27 -24.10
C VAL A 16 40.69 -59.76 -25.56
N PHE A 17 41.48 -59.17 -26.48
CA PHE A 17 41.73 -59.42 -27.91
C PHE A 17 40.75 -58.80 -28.94
N ALA A 18 41.18 -58.24 -30.09
CA ALA A 18 42.49 -57.69 -30.50
C ALA A 18 42.36 -56.93 -31.86
N GLU A 19 43.37 -56.08 -32.18
CA GLU A 19 43.70 -55.54 -33.52
C GLU A 19 42.63 -54.61 -34.19
N SER A 20 42.95 -53.71 -35.14
CA SER A 20 44.21 -53.37 -35.82
C SER A 20 44.37 -51.83 -36.02
N GLN A 21 45.57 -51.37 -36.42
CA GLN A 21 45.75 -50.06 -37.11
C GLN A 21 45.37 -50.18 -38.62
N PRO A 22 45.51 -49.13 -39.47
CA PRO A 22 46.82 -48.56 -39.90
C PRO A 22 46.98 -47.02 -39.79
N ASP A 23 48.24 -46.59 -39.66
CA ASP A 23 49.01 -45.59 -40.45
C ASP A 23 48.37 -44.25 -40.92
N SER A 24 49.04 -43.09 -40.87
CA SER A 24 50.36 -42.65 -40.32
C SER A 24 50.27 -41.14 -39.95
N ASP A 25 51.27 -40.27 -39.69
CA ASP A 25 52.75 -40.19 -39.72
C ASP A 25 53.15 -39.06 -38.68
N THR A 26 54.37 -38.55 -38.44
CA THR A 26 55.70 -38.59 -39.10
C THR A 26 56.87 -38.47 -38.09
N PHE A 27 58.10 -38.53 -38.61
CA PHE A 27 59.43 -38.22 -38.03
C PHE A 27 59.50 -37.08 -36.98
N GLU A 28 60.05 -37.31 -35.77
CA GLU A 28 61.48 -37.19 -35.33
C GLU A 28 62.00 -35.73 -35.22
N TRP A 29 62.78 -35.27 -34.21
CA TRP A 29 63.50 -35.87 -33.05
C TRP A 29 63.42 -34.89 -31.81
N SER A 30 64.22 -34.85 -30.72
CA SER A 30 65.54 -35.40 -30.32
C SER A 30 65.66 -35.59 -28.78
N MET A 31 66.89 -35.81 -28.26
CA MET A 31 67.31 -35.78 -26.84
C MET A 31 67.98 -34.41 -26.48
N GLN A 32 68.46 -34.01 -25.28
CA GLN A 32 68.58 -34.61 -23.91
C GLN A 32 68.89 -33.51 -22.84
N GLU A 33 69.05 -33.89 -21.55
CA GLU A 33 70.01 -33.44 -20.50
C GLU A 33 70.91 -32.18 -20.69
N ASP A 34 71.34 -31.38 -19.68
CA ASP A 34 71.05 -31.26 -18.22
C ASP A 34 71.76 -29.99 -17.61
N VAL A 35 71.48 -29.64 -16.35
CA VAL A 35 72.43 -29.03 -15.34
C VAL A 35 73.02 -27.57 -15.45
N PHE A 36 73.20 -26.96 -14.25
CA PHE A 36 74.07 -25.83 -13.80
C PHE A 36 73.87 -24.31 -14.15
N ALA A 37 73.70 -23.53 -13.05
CA ALA A 37 74.48 -22.35 -12.61
C ALA A 37 74.42 -20.94 -13.26
N THR A 38 74.52 -19.95 -12.36
CA THR A 38 74.88 -18.51 -12.51
C THR A 38 76.40 -18.33 -12.73
N PRO A 39 77.01 -17.11 -12.94
CA PRO A 39 76.52 -15.73 -12.73
C PRO A 39 76.95 -14.68 -13.80
N GLU A 40 76.81 -13.37 -13.47
CA GLU A 40 77.60 -12.16 -13.88
C GLU A 40 77.90 -11.90 -15.38
N THR A 41 77.88 -10.66 -15.90
CA THR A 41 78.69 -9.46 -15.53
C THR A 41 77.99 -8.16 -15.99
N THR A 42 77.73 -7.16 -15.13
CA THR A 42 78.56 -5.97 -14.72
C THR A 42 78.80 -4.86 -15.75
N PHE A 43 78.56 -3.60 -15.32
CA PHE A 43 79.22 -2.33 -15.74
C PHE A 43 78.84 -1.79 -17.14
N GLU A 44 78.93 -0.48 -17.45
CA GLU A 44 79.52 0.67 -16.72
C GLU A 44 78.83 2.04 -17.04
N LEU A 45 79.30 3.11 -16.35
CA LEU A 45 79.36 4.57 -16.67
C LEU A 45 78.79 5.10 -18.01
N SER A 46 78.34 6.36 -18.17
CA SER A 46 78.26 7.61 -17.34
C SER A 46 77.09 8.47 -17.92
N GLY A 47 76.68 9.66 -17.49
CA GLY A 47 77.21 10.78 -16.71
C GLY A 47 76.23 11.98 -16.87
N GLU A 48 76.48 13.10 -16.21
CA GLU A 48 75.62 14.31 -16.18
C GLU A 48 75.97 15.30 -17.35
N PRO A 49 75.57 16.61 -17.41
CA PRO A 49 74.73 17.43 -16.51
C PRO A 49 73.78 18.47 -17.21
N GLU A 50 73.28 19.43 -16.41
CA GLU A 50 72.88 20.82 -16.77
C GLU A 50 71.47 21.14 -17.34
N SER A 51 70.89 22.34 -17.12
CA SER A 51 71.06 23.36 -16.04
C SER A 51 69.95 24.45 -16.09
N SER A 52 69.72 25.17 -14.98
CA SER A 52 68.98 26.47 -14.85
C SER A 52 67.46 26.49 -15.21
N TRP A 53 66.60 27.36 -14.65
CA TRP A 53 66.79 28.69 -14.00
C TRP A 53 65.94 28.89 -12.72
N GLU A 54 66.56 29.51 -11.70
CA GLU A 54 66.16 30.70 -10.89
C GLU A 54 64.69 30.92 -10.41
N THR A 55 64.38 31.44 -9.21
CA THR A 55 65.17 31.90 -8.02
C THR A 55 64.29 32.01 -6.75
N GLU A 56 64.93 32.09 -5.56
CA GLU A 56 64.57 32.84 -4.32
C GLU A 56 63.14 32.73 -3.71
N GLU A 57 62.90 32.54 -2.40
CA GLU A 57 63.71 32.44 -1.16
C GLU A 57 63.11 31.28 -0.25
N GLU A 58 63.14 31.14 1.09
CA GLU A 58 63.38 31.98 2.29
C GLU A 58 63.80 31.08 3.52
N ASP A 59 64.23 31.73 4.61
CA ASP A 59 64.61 31.28 5.98
C ASP A 59 63.66 30.33 6.77
N GLU A 60 64.01 29.73 7.94
CA GLU A 60 65.27 29.16 8.48
C GLU A 60 65.00 28.32 9.78
N THR A 61 65.42 27.04 9.84
CA THR A 61 65.61 26.20 11.07
C THR A 61 64.40 26.03 12.05
N TRP A 62 64.42 25.30 13.20
CA TRP A 62 65.37 24.38 13.87
C TRP A 62 64.62 23.13 14.44
N ARG A 63 65.31 22.26 15.22
CA ARG A 63 64.92 20.89 15.61
C ARG A 63 64.46 20.70 17.08
N ALA A 64 63.48 19.81 17.24
CA ALA A 64 63.42 18.66 18.17
C ALA A 64 63.17 18.76 19.70
N ASN A 65 62.48 17.70 20.15
CA ASN A 65 62.48 17.04 21.47
C ASN A 65 61.61 17.59 22.62
N PRO A 66 61.29 16.73 23.63
CA PRO A 66 60.03 16.84 24.38
C PRO A 66 60.19 16.97 25.91
N ALA A 67 59.01 17.02 26.56
CA ALA A 67 58.75 16.95 27.99
C ALA A 67 59.17 18.17 28.83
N ASP A 68 58.21 18.67 29.61
CA ASP A 68 58.48 19.30 30.89
C ASP A 68 57.25 19.14 31.82
N LEU A 69 57.43 19.40 33.11
CA LEU A 69 56.54 19.03 34.22
C LEU A 69 56.13 20.22 35.10
N GLU A 70 55.11 20.01 35.93
CA GLU A 70 54.71 20.81 37.11
C GLU A 70 54.20 22.26 36.83
N SER A 71 53.17 22.77 37.52
CA SER A 71 53.15 22.98 38.97
C SER A 71 51.78 23.49 39.49
N TYR A 72 51.45 23.18 40.77
CA TYR A 72 50.70 23.96 41.80
C TYR A 72 49.32 24.62 41.47
N ALA A 73 48.35 24.79 42.40
CA ALA A 73 48.09 24.24 43.75
C ALA A 73 46.64 24.61 44.23
N ASP A 74 46.35 24.44 45.53
CA ASP A 74 45.18 24.85 46.33
C ASP A 74 43.86 24.08 46.05
N GLU A 75 43.25 23.29 46.95
CA GLU A 75 42.85 23.39 48.38
C GLU A 75 41.44 23.98 48.64
N VAL A 76 40.46 23.11 48.93
CA VAL A 76 39.58 23.16 50.13
C VAL A 76 38.78 21.84 50.34
N ASP A 77 39.38 20.93 51.09
CA ASP A 77 38.96 20.40 52.41
C ASP A 77 37.52 19.85 52.76
N TYR A 78 37.53 18.95 53.76
CA TYR A 78 36.48 18.45 54.71
C TYR A 78 35.50 17.28 54.40
N GLU A 79 35.89 16.12 54.95
CA GLU A 79 35.14 15.21 55.88
C GLU A 79 34.12 14.12 55.45
N GLY A 80 34.10 13.03 56.24
CA GLY A 80 33.14 11.91 56.20
C GLY A 80 33.72 10.58 55.67
N GLU A 81 34.54 9.81 56.42
CA GLU A 81 34.16 8.81 57.46
C GLU A 81 33.18 7.69 57.00
N ASP A 82 33.39 6.39 57.27
CA ASP A 82 34.57 5.64 57.78
C ASP A 82 34.37 4.10 57.61
N TYR A 83 35.44 3.30 57.80
CA TYR A 83 35.54 1.83 57.97
C TYR A 83 35.07 0.87 56.83
N ALA A 84 35.63 -0.33 56.64
CA ALA A 84 36.99 -0.88 56.91
C ALA A 84 37.11 -2.31 56.32
N ASN A 85 38.34 -2.69 55.91
CA ASN A 85 38.97 -4.02 56.04
C ASN A 85 38.30 -5.32 55.50
N ALA A 86 39.04 -6.36 55.07
CA ALA A 86 40.47 -6.48 54.69
C ALA A 86 40.74 -7.83 53.98
N GLY A 87 41.84 -7.88 53.22
CA GLY A 87 42.49 -9.12 52.73
C GLY A 87 41.89 -9.74 51.46
N GLY A 88 42.67 -10.41 50.60
CA GLY A 88 44.14 -10.51 50.57
C GLY A 88 44.66 -11.78 49.87
N PHE A 89 45.89 -11.67 49.33
CA PHE A 89 46.76 -12.74 48.81
C PHE A 89 46.49 -13.36 47.41
N ASP A 90 47.44 -13.03 46.53
CA ASP A 90 48.27 -13.89 45.66
C ASP A 90 47.79 -14.47 44.31
N GLU A 91 48.67 -14.24 43.33
CA GLU A 91 48.74 -14.91 42.03
C GLU A 91 49.62 -16.18 42.13
N VAL A 92 49.22 -17.27 41.46
CA VAL A 92 50.17 -18.23 40.84
C VAL A 92 49.51 -18.79 39.57
N ALA A 93 50.31 -19.08 38.53
CA ALA A 93 49.87 -19.68 37.27
C ALA A 93 50.44 -21.12 37.07
N PRO A 94 50.57 -21.67 35.84
CA PRO A 94 49.68 -22.72 35.33
C PRO A 94 50.32 -24.12 35.20
N GLY A 95 49.53 -25.15 34.83
CA GLY A 95 50.07 -26.49 34.54
C GLY A 95 49.10 -27.52 33.91
N GLU A 96 49.31 -27.77 32.62
CA GLU A 96 49.27 -29.07 31.88
C GLU A 96 48.04 -30.02 31.90
N GLU A 97 48.13 -31.07 31.06
CA GLU A 97 47.05 -31.89 30.50
C GLU A 97 47.09 -33.36 30.98
N THR A 98 46.00 -34.12 30.82
CA THR A 98 46.03 -35.52 30.33
C THR A 98 44.64 -36.09 30.00
N GLU A 99 44.60 -37.02 29.04
CA GLU A 99 43.45 -37.90 28.72
C GLU A 99 43.49 -39.17 29.62
N LEU A 100 42.64 -40.22 29.55
CA LEU A 100 41.63 -40.68 28.58
C LEU A 100 40.67 -41.71 29.25
N ASP A 101 39.64 -42.13 28.51
CA ASP A 101 39.01 -43.49 28.49
C ASP A 101 37.68 -43.77 29.25
N THR A 102 37.12 -44.98 29.08
CA THR A 102 35.71 -45.15 28.66
C THR A 102 34.70 -45.85 29.61
N TYR A 103 33.53 -45.20 29.74
CA TYR A 103 32.20 -45.72 29.31
C TYR A 103 31.69 -47.10 29.82
N HIS A 104 30.74 -47.12 30.77
CA HIS A 104 29.46 -47.85 30.60
C HIS A 104 28.33 -47.46 31.60
N GLN A 105 27.39 -46.66 31.08
CA GLN A 105 25.96 -46.51 31.41
C GLN A 105 25.36 -47.14 32.71
N SER A 106 24.66 -46.32 33.52
CA SER A 106 23.18 -46.31 33.46
C SER A 106 22.44 -45.20 34.26
N ARG A 107 21.45 -44.58 33.59
CA ARG A 107 20.20 -43.99 34.12
C ARG A 107 20.26 -43.02 35.33
N ARG A 108 20.59 -41.76 35.07
CA ARG A 108 19.65 -40.63 35.36
C ARG A 108 19.60 -39.68 34.16
N ARG A 109 18.39 -39.39 33.65
CA ARG A 109 18.19 -38.40 32.57
C ARG A 109 18.28 -36.98 33.15
N ALA A 110 19.45 -36.36 33.06
CA ALA A 110 19.50 -34.89 32.99
C ALA A 110 18.92 -34.45 31.64
N ALA A 111 18.08 -33.42 31.62
CA ALA A 111 17.47 -32.95 30.39
C ALA A 111 18.48 -32.15 29.56
N THR A 112 18.78 -32.61 28.34
CA THR A 112 19.56 -31.86 27.35
C THR A 112 18.88 -30.51 27.08
N PRO A 113 19.59 -29.37 27.15
CA PRO A 113 18.99 -28.09 26.80
C PRO A 113 18.59 -28.11 25.32
N ALA A 114 17.33 -27.76 25.04
CA ALA A 114 16.81 -27.75 23.68
C ALA A 114 17.59 -26.74 22.82
N VAL A 115 18.10 -27.20 21.67
CA VAL A 115 18.77 -26.34 20.68
C VAL A 115 17.77 -25.27 20.21
N PRO A 116 18.02 -23.96 20.43
CA PRO A 116 17.09 -22.93 20.01
C PRO A 116 17.01 -22.85 18.48
N GLY A 117 15.81 -22.66 17.94
CA GLY A 117 15.64 -22.34 16.52
C GLY A 117 16.46 -21.11 16.12
N ALA A 118 16.89 -21.01 14.85
CA ALA A 118 17.91 -20.06 14.41
C ALA A 118 17.67 -18.60 14.88
N LEU A 119 16.41 -18.14 14.86
CA LEU A 119 15.94 -16.86 15.37
C LEU A 119 16.14 -16.72 16.89
N CYS A 120 15.70 -17.70 17.68
CA CYS A 120 15.81 -17.69 19.14
C CYS A 120 17.28 -17.72 19.59
N GLY A 121 18.13 -18.47 18.87
CA GLY A 121 19.57 -18.44 19.04
C GLY A 121 20.20 -17.09 18.66
N ALA A 122 19.71 -16.41 17.62
CA ALA A 122 20.18 -15.08 17.24
C ALA A 122 19.82 -14.01 18.29
N ILE A 123 18.59 -14.04 18.82
CA ILE A 123 18.12 -13.16 19.90
C ILE A 123 19.08 -13.23 21.10
N ALA A 124 19.43 -14.44 21.54
CA ALA A 124 20.36 -14.63 22.64
C ALA A 124 21.79 -14.18 22.32
N ARG A 125 22.34 -14.55 21.15
CA ARG A 125 23.71 -14.15 20.74
C ARG A 125 23.89 -12.64 20.70
N ILE A 126 22.89 -11.90 20.23
CA ILE A 126 22.98 -10.43 20.10
C ILE A 126 22.84 -9.74 21.48
N ALA A 127 22.07 -10.32 22.40
CA ALA A 127 22.06 -9.87 23.79
C ALA A 127 23.43 -10.07 24.47
N GLU A 128 24.13 -11.20 24.25
CA GLU A 128 25.51 -11.40 24.73
C GLU A 128 26.51 -10.42 24.10
N GLN A 129 26.38 -10.15 22.80
CA GLN A 129 27.27 -9.22 22.08
C GLN A 129 27.20 -7.81 22.68
N GLU A 130 25.99 -7.30 22.94
CA GLU A 130 25.84 -5.97 23.55
C GLU A 130 26.21 -5.96 25.04
N PHE A 131 25.92 -7.02 25.81
CA PHE A 131 26.42 -7.13 27.19
C PHE A 131 27.95 -7.05 27.26
N LYS A 132 28.67 -7.72 26.35
CA LYS A 132 30.13 -7.57 26.23
C LYS A 132 30.54 -6.17 25.76
N ARG A 133 29.80 -5.56 24.83
CA ARG A 133 30.09 -4.21 24.31
C ARG A 133 29.96 -3.11 25.36
N TRP A 134 29.05 -3.26 26.33
CA TRP A 134 28.92 -2.36 27.49
C TRP A 134 29.94 -2.63 28.60
N ARG A 135 30.79 -3.66 28.44
CA ARG A 135 31.85 -4.08 29.37
C ARG A 135 33.16 -4.38 28.63
N PRO A 136 33.82 -3.37 28.02
CA PRO A 136 35.03 -3.61 27.23
C PRO A 136 36.19 -4.03 28.13
N SER A 137 36.85 -5.13 27.79
CA SER A 137 37.98 -5.68 28.55
C SER A 137 39.07 -4.63 28.83
N GLY A 138 39.58 -4.58 30.06
CA GLY A 138 40.58 -3.59 30.48
C GLY A 138 40.05 -2.18 30.74
N THR A 139 38.74 -1.94 30.67
CA THR A 139 38.11 -0.64 30.95
C THR A 139 36.96 -0.74 31.93
N ARG A 140 36.56 0.38 32.56
CA ARG A 140 35.32 0.41 33.35
C ARG A 140 34.11 0.18 32.45
N SER A 141 33.09 -0.47 32.99
CA SER A 141 31.82 -0.62 32.28
C SER A 141 31.17 0.73 31.97
N LEU A 142 30.44 0.78 30.85
CA LEU A 142 29.73 1.99 30.41
C LEU A 142 28.45 2.22 31.24
N THR A 143 28.10 3.47 31.50
CA THR A 143 26.79 3.88 32.02
C THR A 143 26.01 4.62 30.94
N GLU A 144 24.69 4.74 31.10
CA GLU A 144 23.81 5.28 30.05
C GLU A 144 24.07 6.75 29.67
N THR A 145 24.74 7.51 30.54
CA THR A 145 25.15 8.90 30.29
C THR A 145 26.59 9.03 29.75
N ASP A 146 27.36 7.94 29.66
CA ASP A 146 28.74 8.01 29.15
C ASP A 146 28.78 8.45 27.67
N PRO A 147 29.76 9.29 27.27
CA PRO A 147 30.00 9.61 25.86
C PRO A 147 30.21 8.36 24.99
N GLY A 148 30.86 7.31 25.53
CA GLY A 148 31.03 6.02 24.85
C GLY A 148 29.73 5.22 24.67
N ALA A 149 28.74 5.37 25.55
CA ALA A 149 27.42 4.76 25.41
C ALA A 149 26.53 5.50 24.40
N THR A 150 26.76 6.80 24.21
CA THR A 150 25.97 7.67 23.31
C THR A 150 25.77 7.09 21.90
N PRO A 151 26.80 6.71 21.12
CA PRO A 151 26.59 6.14 19.78
C PRO A 151 25.88 4.77 19.81
N ILE A 152 26.03 4.00 20.89
CA ILE A 152 25.34 2.71 21.07
C ILE A 152 23.84 2.95 21.27
N LEU A 153 23.48 3.85 22.20
CA LEU A 153 22.10 4.23 22.45
C LEU A 153 21.44 4.91 21.24
N GLN A 154 22.19 5.67 20.44
CA GLN A 154 21.70 6.20 19.17
C GLN A 154 21.35 5.09 18.16
N ASP A 155 22.13 4.00 18.08
CA ASP A 155 21.76 2.84 17.27
C ASP A 155 20.51 2.14 17.84
N TYR A 156 20.40 2.03 19.17
CA TYR A 156 19.20 1.45 19.82
C TYR A 156 17.92 2.24 19.50
N TYR A 157 17.92 3.56 19.67
CA TYR A 157 16.76 4.39 19.35
C TYR A 157 16.45 4.38 17.84
N ARG A 158 17.46 4.62 16.99
CA ARG A 158 17.30 4.73 15.53
C ARG A 158 16.85 3.40 14.92
N ASN A 159 17.63 2.34 15.14
CA ASN A 159 17.44 1.06 14.49
C ASN A 159 16.62 0.06 15.30
N GLY A 160 16.27 0.36 16.56
CA GLY A 160 15.36 -0.44 17.40
C GLY A 160 13.90 0.02 17.37
N VAL A 161 13.64 1.32 17.45
CA VAL A 161 12.25 1.87 17.51
C VAL A 161 11.94 2.95 16.46
N GLY A 162 12.92 3.38 15.67
CA GLY A 162 12.69 4.34 14.58
C GLY A 162 12.68 5.81 15.01
N THR A 163 13.32 6.15 16.15
CA THR A 163 13.38 7.52 16.69
C THR A 163 14.83 7.97 16.83
N THR A 164 15.08 9.28 16.81
CA THR A 164 16.38 9.87 17.10
C THR A 164 16.44 10.46 18.51
N ALA A 165 17.64 10.50 19.09
CA ALA A 165 17.96 11.21 20.32
C ALA A 165 19.35 11.87 20.15
N THR A 166 19.51 13.11 20.62
CA THR A 166 20.77 13.85 20.51
C THR A 166 21.81 13.35 21.51
N ALA A 167 23.09 13.70 21.31
CA ALA A 167 24.14 13.37 22.28
C ALA A 167 23.84 13.99 23.67
N ALA A 168 23.52 15.29 23.70
CA ALA A 168 23.14 16.00 24.92
C ALA A 168 21.89 15.42 25.62
N GLN A 169 20.93 14.87 24.86
CA GLN A 169 19.80 14.14 25.45
C GLN A 169 20.26 12.83 26.11
N LEU A 170 21.04 12.01 25.42
CA LEU A 170 21.48 10.71 25.96
C LEU A 170 22.47 10.85 27.13
N GLN A 171 23.21 11.96 27.19
CA GLN A 171 24.13 12.29 28.28
C GLN A 171 23.43 12.99 29.47
N SER A 172 22.17 13.39 29.34
CA SER A 172 21.37 14.01 30.42
C SER A 172 20.70 12.95 31.31
N THR A 173 20.98 13.04 32.61
CA THR A 173 20.34 12.22 33.66
C THR A 173 18.82 12.42 33.69
N GLU A 174 18.34 13.64 33.44
CA GLU A 174 16.94 14.02 33.40
C GLU A 174 16.22 13.33 32.24
N PHE A 175 16.84 13.35 31.05
CA PHE A 175 16.31 12.68 29.87
C PHE A 175 16.27 11.16 30.06
N GLN A 176 17.34 10.54 30.57
CA GLN A 176 17.40 9.10 30.80
C GLN A 176 16.38 8.64 31.86
N LYS A 177 16.21 9.42 32.94
CA LYS A 177 15.18 9.23 33.98
C LYS A 177 13.75 9.32 33.41
N ALA A 178 13.53 10.14 32.39
CA ALA A 178 12.25 10.25 31.69
C ALA A 178 12.05 9.19 30.58
N HIS A 179 13.12 8.71 29.95
CA HIS A 179 13.10 7.83 28.76
C HIS A 179 13.87 6.51 28.99
N PRO A 180 13.37 5.60 29.84
CA PRO A 180 14.06 4.36 30.20
C PRO A 180 14.15 3.37 29.03
N TRP A 181 15.27 3.40 28.32
CA TRP A 181 15.57 2.70 27.06
C TRP A 181 15.53 1.15 27.10
N SER A 182 15.19 0.51 28.23
CA SER A 182 15.12 -0.95 28.37
C SER A 182 14.28 -1.67 27.29
N ALA A 183 13.15 -1.10 26.87
CA ALA A 183 12.31 -1.67 25.81
C ALA A 183 12.81 -1.33 24.39
N VAL A 184 13.56 -0.24 24.27
CA VAL A 184 14.25 0.17 23.04
C VAL A 184 15.38 -0.82 22.73
N PHE A 185 16.16 -1.20 23.76
CA PHE A 185 17.15 -2.29 23.68
C PHE A 185 16.52 -3.62 23.24
N VAL A 186 15.46 -4.08 23.90
CA VAL A 186 14.79 -5.34 23.50
C VAL A 186 14.29 -5.23 22.04
N SER A 187 13.68 -4.11 21.66
CA SER A 187 13.23 -3.90 20.27
C SER A 187 14.39 -3.91 19.26
N TRP A 188 15.55 -3.35 19.63
CA TRP A 188 16.77 -3.39 18.82
C TRP A 188 17.34 -4.80 18.67
N VAL A 189 17.47 -5.56 19.77
CA VAL A 189 17.96 -6.94 19.72
C VAL A 189 17.05 -7.80 18.85
N MET A 190 15.73 -7.68 19.02
CA MET A 190 14.76 -8.42 18.20
C MET A 190 14.88 -8.08 16.70
N ARG A 191 15.10 -6.81 16.33
CA ARG A 191 15.33 -6.42 14.91
C ARG A 191 16.62 -7.01 14.37
N LYS A 192 17.74 -6.84 15.08
CA LYS A 192 19.07 -7.34 14.68
C LYS A 192 19.07 -8.88 14.58
N ALA A 193 18.27 -9.57 15.40
CA ALA A 193 18.09 -11.01 15.38
C ALA A 193 17.18 -11.54 14.25
N GLY A 194 16.56 -10.67 13.46
CA GLY A 194 15.69 -11.06 12.35
C GLY A 194 14.25 -11.41 12.76
N ALA A 195 13.72 -10.86 13.86
CA ALA A 195 12.32 -11.05 14.30
C ALA A 195 11.25 -10.47 13.34
N GLY A 196 11.64 -10.01 12.15
CA GLY A 196 10.76 -9.66 11.03
C GLY A 196 9.75 -8.57 11.36
N ARG A 197 8.55 -8.66 10.77
CA ARG A 197 7.39 -7.80 11.07
C ARG A 197 6.43 -8.42 12.11
N THR A 198 6.79 -9.57 12.66
CA THR A 198 5.92 -10.38 13.53
C THR A 198 6.09 -10.08 15.02
N PHE A 199 7.18 -9.41 15.41
CA PHE A 199 7.36 -8.80 16.72
C PHE A 199 6.88 -7.33 16.75
N ALA A 200 6.25 -6.92 17.85
CA ALA A 200 5.67 -5.58 18.01
C ALA A 200 6.64 -4.60 18.67
N TYR A 201 7.66 -4.18 17.94
CA TYR A 201 8.71 -3.24 18.38
C TYR A 201 8.13 -1.98 19.05
N SER A 202 8.65 -1.61 20.22
CA SER A 202 8.16 -0.45 20.96
C SER A 202 9.11 0.00 22.05
N ALA A 203 9.13 1.30 22.35
CA ALA A 203 9.82 1.88 23.51
C ALA A 203 9.13 1.59 24.86
N ALA A 204 8.14 0.69 24.92
CA ALA A 204 7.48 0.27 26.16
C ALA A 204 7.17 -1.25 26.17
N HIS A 205 7.63 -1.95 27.20
CA HIS A 205 7.49 -3.42 27.34
C HIS A 205 6.05 -3.91 27.21
N GLN A 206 5.08 -3.21 27.82
CA GLN A 206 3.66 -3.54 27.76
C GLN A 206 3.14 -3.77 26.33
N ASN A 207 3.69 -3.09 25.31
CA ASN A 207 3.15 -3.16 23.95
C ASN A 207 3.44 -4.50 23.27
N TYR A 208 4.67 -5.03 23.36
CA TYR A 208 4.94 -6.38 22.85
C TYR A 208 4.41 -7.49 23.76
N ILE A 209 4.30 -7.29 25.09
CA ILE A 209 3.60 -8.26 25.95
C ILE A 209 2.12 -8.36 25.55
N ARG A 210 1.43 -7.22 25.32
CA ARG A 210 0.04 -7.17 24.82
C ARG A 210 -0.07 -7.83 23.45
N ALA A 211 0.83 -7.53 22.52
CA ALA A 211 0.80 -8.11 21.18
C ALA A 211 1.00 -9.64 21.20
N ALA A 212 1.99 -10.13 21.96
CA ALA A 212 2.27 -11.56 22.09
C ALA A 212 1.16 -12.31 22.87
N ARG A 213 0.53 -11.68 23.87
CA ARG A 213 -0.68 -12.22 24.52
C ARG A 213 -1.83 -12.34 23.53
N ARG A 214 -2.06 -11.30 22.70
CA ARG A 214 -3.05 -11.34 21.62
C ARG A 214 -2.76 -12.47 20.64
N ASN A 215 -1.52 -12.62 20.17
CA ASN A 215 -1.13 -13.69 19.26
C ASN A 215 -1.51 -15.08 19.79
N ARG A 216 -1.23 -15.37 21.07
CA ARG A 216 -1.66 -16.63 21.70
C ARG A 216 -3.19 -16.75 21.75
N LEU A 217 -3.89 -15.73 22.22
CA LEU A 217 -5.35 -15.77 22.40
C LEU A 217 -6.12 -15.85 21.08
N THR A 218 -5.58 -15.33 19.99
CA THR A 218 -6.15 -15.46 18.64
C THR A 218 -5.49 -16.57 17.81
N GLN A 219 -4.72 -17.47 18.44
CA GLN A 219 -4.00 -18.59 17.81
C GLN A 219 -3.23 -18.20 16.52
N ASN A 220 -2.59 -17.03 16.54
CA ASN A 220 -1.95 -16.41 15.38
C ASN A 220 -0.64 -17.13 15.00
N ALA A 221 -0.76 -18.22 14.24
CA ALA A 221 0.37 -19.00 13.74
C ALA A 221 1.33 -18.19 12.83
N ALA A 222 0.90 -17.05 12.29
CA ALA A 222 1.74 -16.16 11.48
C ALA A 222 2.67 -15.26 12.31
N SER A 223 2.69 -15.37 13.64
CA SER A 223 3.73 -14.78 14.50
C SER A 223 4.31 -15.82 15.45
N PRO A 224 5.65 -15.97 15.52
CA PRO A 224 6.31 -16.90 16.44
C PRO A 224 6.37 -16.39 17.90
N PHE A 225 5.82 -15.20 18.19
CA PHE A 225 5.95 -14.54 19.48
C PHE A 225 4.63 -14.57 20.26
N TRP A 226 4.52 -15.54 21.15
CA TRP A 226 3.30 -15.84 21.92
C TRP A 226 3.58 -15.68 23.42
N ALA A 227 2.77 -14.90 24.14
CA ALA A 227 2.93 -14.73 25.58
C ALA A 227 2.11 -15.76 26.36
N TYR A 228 2.74 -16.38 27.33
CA TYR A 228 2.16 -17.34 28.28
C TYR A 228 2.24 -16.79 29.70
N ARG A 229 1.42 -17.30 30.62
CA ARG A 229 1.63 -17.13 32.05
C ARG A 229 2.94 -17.81 32.42
N VAL A 230 3.65 -17.22 33.36
CA VAL A 230 4.89 -17.79 33.91
C VAL A 230 4.72 -19.18 34.53
N THR A 231 3.51 -19.52 35.01
CA THR A 231 3.17 -20.85 35.56
C THR A 231 2.89 -21.91 34.50
N GLU A 232 2.68 -21.55 33.22
CA GLU A 232 2.31 -22.51 32.18
C GLU A 232 3.55 -23.16 31.54
N VAL A 233 4.59 -22.37 31.25
CA VAL A 233 5.71 -22.76 30.37
C VAL A 233 7.09 -22.66 31.02
N VAL A 234 8.01 -23.51 30.53
CA VAL A 234 9.44 -23.43 30.83
C VAL A 234 10.12 -22.39 29.90
N PRO A 235 10.84 -21.40 30.44
CA PRO A 235 11.66 -20.48 29.64
C PRO A 235 12.82 -21.19 28.94
N GLN A 236 13.13 -20.77 27.73
CA GLN A 236 14.20 -21.28 26.87
C GLN A 236 15.02 -20.12 26.31
N VAL A 237 16.23 -20.40 25.85
CA VAL A 237 17.14 -19.40 25.26
C VAL A 237 16.49 -18.73 24.04
N GLY A 238 16.42 -17.40 24.06
CA GLY A 238 15.72 -16.56 23.07
C GLY A 238 14.31 -16.12 23.47
N ASP A 239 13.75 -16.62 24.57
CA ASP A 239 12.48 -16.11 25.12
C ASP A 239 12.66 -14.74 25.81
N LEU A 240 11.55 -14.04 26.05
CA LEU A 240 11.51 -12.87 26.95
C LEU A 240 10.77 -13.22 28.24
N VAL A 241 11.40 -13.08 29.40
CA VAL A 241 10.72 -13.18 30.71
C VAL A 241 10.28 -11.81 31.18
N CYS A 242 9.02 -11.65 31.59
CA CYS A 242 8.38 -10.36 31.78
C CYS A 242 7.79 -10.20 33.19
N ALA A 243 8.12 -9.07 33.81
CA ALA A 243 7.77 -8.73 35.18
C ALA A 243 7.05 -7.38 35.31
N SER A 244 6.24 -7.27 36.36
CA SER A 244 5.76 -6.00 36.89
C SER A 244 6.91 -5.22 37.54
N ARG A 245 6.73 -3.91 37.64
CA ARG A 245 7.49 -3.02 38.52
C ARG A 245 6.58 -2.62 39.69
N ALA A 246 7.18 -2.12 40.78
CA ALA A 246 6.44 -1.70 41.97
C ALA A 246 5.24 -0.80 41.62
N ASN A 247 4.10 -1.06 42.29
CA ASN A 247 2.83 -0.35 42.18
C ASN A 247 2.20 -0.30 40.77
N SER A 248 2.64 -1.14 39.81
CA SER A 248 2.04 -1.15 38.48
C SER A 248 0.80 -2.04 38.33
N GLY A 249 0.57 -2.95 39.27
CA GLY A 249 -0.55 -3.90 39.24
C GLY A 249 -0.56 -4.86 38.05
N ALA A 250 0.54 -4.96 37.28
CA ALA A 250 0.57 -5.75 36.04
C ALA A 250 0.50 -7.27 36.31
N THR A 251 -0.51 -7.91 35.71
CA THR A 251 -0.69 -9.37 35.67
C THR A 251 -0.78 -9.83 34.23
N TYR A 252 -0.71 -11.15 34.00
CA TYR A 252 -0.92 -11.71 32.66
C TYR A 252 -2.27 -11.32 32.06
N ASP A 253 -3.30 -11.07 32.89
CA ASP A 253 -4.65 -10.83 32.38
C ASP A 253 -4.94 -9.36 32.09
N ASN A 254 -4.50 -8.45 32.95
CA ASN A 254 -4.77 -7.03 32.78
C ASN A 254 -3.78 -6.32 31.83
N ILE A 255 -2.62 -6.91 31.50
CA ILE A 255 -1.61 -6.27 30.64
C ILE A 255 -2.14 -5.82 29.26
N ALA A 256 -3.23 -6.44 28.80
CA ALA A 256 -3.90 -6.10 27.55
C ALA A 256 -4.82 -4.87 27.63
N ASP A 257 -5.33 -4.49 28.81
CA ASP A 257 -6.22 -3.33 28.99
C ASP A 257 -5.45 -1.99 28.79
N PRO A 258 -6.14 -0.84 28.65
CA PRO A 258 -5.53 0.42 28.22
C PRO A 258 -4.66 1.09 29.30
N GLN A 259 -4.70 0.69 30.57
CA GLN A 259 -3.92 1.33 31.62
C GLN A 259 -2.42 1.14 31.36
N ARG A 260 -1.66 2.25 31.35
CA ARG A 260 -0.20 2.21 31.24
C ARG A 260 0.39 1.56 32.49
N ARG A 261 1.01 0.39 32.36
CA ARG A 261 1.62 -0.35 33.48
C ARG A 261 3.12 -0.46 33.33
N ARG A 262 3.84 0.05 34.34
CA ARG A 262 5.30 -0.08 34.46
C ARG A 262 5.65 -1.57 34.52
N THR A 263 6.32 -2.03 33.47
CA THR A 263 6.66 -3.43 33.20
C THR A 263 8.05 -3.49 32.57
N HIS A 264 8.70 -4.65 32.67
CA HIS A 264 10.07 -4.85 32.20
C HIS A 264 10.27 -6.32 31.83
N CYS A 265 10.82 -6.56 30.65
CA CYS A 265 11.21 -7.88 30.17
C CYS A 265 12.70 -7.96 29.89
N ASP A 266 13.24 -9.17 29.99
CA ASP A 266 14.64 -9.50 29.80
C ASP A 266 14.77 -10.74 28.88
N ILE A 267 15.86 -10.81 28.12
CA ILE A 267 16.11 -11.87 27.14
C ILE A 267 16.80 -13.05 27.82
N VAL A 268 16.24 -14.26 27.70
CA VAL A 268 16.88 -15.49 28.20
C VAL A 268 18.07 -15.86 27.31
N THR A 269 19.27 -15.95 27.88
CA THR A 269 20.48 -16.30 27.11
C THR A 269 21.15 -17.59 27.55
N ALA A 270 20.93 -18.06 28.78
CA ALA A 270 21.29 -19.42 29.19
C ALA A 270 20.24 -20.02 30.14
N VAL A 271 20.07 -21.34 30.06
CA VAL A 271 19.24 -22.14 30.97
C VAL A 271 20.15 -23.16 31.67
N ARG A 272 20.00 -23.30 32.99
CA ARG A 272 20.79 -24.20 33.85
C ARG A 272 19.83 -24.95 34.80
N PRO A 273 20.27 -26.06 35.43
CA PRO A 273 19.50 -26.66 36.52
C PRO A 273 19.23 -25.62 37.63
N GLY A 274 17.97 -25.45 38.02
CA GLY A 274 17.54 -24.52 39.08
C GLY A 274 17.67 -23.02 38.78
N SER A 275 18.13 -22.59 37.59
CA SER A 275 18.16 -21.17 37.23
C SER A 275 18.25 -20.88 35.73
N ILE A 276 17.85 -19.67 35.33
CA ILE A 276 18.15 -19.10 34.02
C ILE A 276 18.99 -17.82 34.16
N ARG A 277 19.81 -17.52 33.16
CA ARG A 277 20.50 -16.23 33.01
C ARG A 277 19.81 -15.42 31.93
N VAL A 278 19.52 -14.16 32.24
CA VAL A 278 18.85 -13.23 31.33
C VAL A 278 19.62 -11.92 31.24
N ILE A 279 19.54 -11.25 30.09
CA ILE A 279 20.18 -9.95 29.82
C ILE A 279 19.10 -8.90 29.51
N GLY A 280 19.25 -7.70 30.06
CA GLY A 280 18.33 -6.58 29.86
C GLY A 280 19.04 -5.23 29.75
N GLY A 281 18.55 -4.39 28.84
CA GLY A 281 18.96 -2.98 28.74
C GLY A 281 18.31 -2.11 29.82
N ASN A 282 18.97 -1.01 30.18
CA ASN A 282 18.68 -0.20 31.37
C ASN A 282 18.40 -1.09 32.60
N VAL A 283 19.36 -1.96 32.89
CA VAL A 283 19.51 -2.66 34.16
C VAL A 283 20.78 -2.08 34.78
N ARG A 284 20.66 -1.44 35.94
CA ARG A 284 21.75 -0.63 36.56
C ARG A 284 22.37 0.39 35.57
N GLN A 285 21.54 1.08 34.78
CA GLN A 285 21.99 2.06 33.77
C GLN A 285 22.90 1.47 32.66
N ASN A 286 22.85 0.16 32.45
CA ASN A 286 23.73 -0.62 31.56
C ASN A 286 22.91 -1.69 30.79
N VAL A 287 23.53 -2.42 29.85
CA VAL A 287 23.05 -3.72 29.36
C VAL A 287 23.62 -4.80 30.26
N ASP A 288 22.84 -5.27 31.22
CA ASP A 288 23.34 -6.09 32.33
C ASP A 288 22.62 -7.44 32.45
N GLU A 289 23.28 -8.38 33.11
CA GLU A 289 22.77 -9.73 33.35
C GLU A 289 22.17 -9.92 34.73
N LYS A 290 21.34 -10.95 34.86
CA LYS A 290 20.90 -11.48 36.16
C LYS A 290 20.50 -12.95 36.06
N THR A 291 20.67 -13.64 37.18
CA THR A 291 20.15 -14.99 37.40
C THR A 291 18.72 -14.92 37.96
N ILE A 292 17.83 -15.77 37.45
CA ILE A 292 16.46 -15.95 37.95
C ILE A 292 16.31 -17.43 38.30
N LEU A 293 15.86 -17.73 39.52
CA LEU A 293 15.73 -19.10 40.03
C LEU A 293 14.52 -19.83 39.42
N THR A 294 14.70 -21.11 39.13
CA THR A 294 13.64 -22.02 38.64
C THR A 294 13.35 -23.14 39.64
N HIS A 295 12.15 -23.71 39.54
CA HIS A 295 11.81 -24.97 40.19
C HIS A 295 12.51 -26.14 39.47
N PRO A 296 12.58 -27.35 40.06
CA PRO A 296 13.15 -28.54 39.41
C PRO A 296 12.47 -28.95 38.09
N ASP A 297 11.26 -28.46 37.80
CA ASP A 297 10.57 -28.65 36.52
C ASP A 297 10.98 -27.64 35.43
N GLY A 298 11.85 -26.67 35.75
CA GLY A 298 12.34 -25.63 34.86
C GLY A 298 11.50 -24.35 34.82
N ARG A 299 10.32 -24.29 35.45
CA ARG A 299 9.52 -23.05 35.51
C ARG A 299 10.12 -22.04 36.48
N LEU A 300 9.88 -20.74 36.28
CA LEU A 300 10.37 -19.71 37.21
C LEU A 300 9.75 -19.90 38.60
N ARG A 301 10.56 -19.74 39.67
CA ARG A 301 10.01 -19.60 41.01
C ARG A 301 9.37 -18.23 41.18
N LEU A 302 8.26 -18.17 41.91
CA LEU A 302 7.45 -16.95 42.10
C LEU A 302 7.42 -16.48 43.57
N ASP A 303 8.40 -16.92 44.36
CA ASP A 303 8.59 -16.47 45.74
C ASP A 303 9.40 -15.17 45.83
N GLY A 304 9.20 -14.44 46.93
CA GLY A 304 9.95 -13.23 47.28
C GLY A 304 10.05 -12.21 46.12
N PRO A 305 11.25 -11.70 45.80
CA PRO A 305 11.48 -10.75 44.69
C PRO A 305 11.14 -11.26 43.28
N GLN A 306 10.84 -12.56 43.09
CA GLN A 306 10.45 -13.13 41.80
C GLN A 306 8.93 -13.19 41.58
N SER A 307 8.12 -13.01 42.63
CA SER A 307 6.64 -12.93 42.56
C SER A 307 6.08 -11.94 41.53
N ARG A 308 6.88 -10.94 41.15
CA ARG A 308 6.58 -9.95 40.11
C ARG A 308 6.63 -10.48 38.68
N PHE A 309 7.23 -11.63 38.40
CA PHE A 309 7.19 -12.23 37.06
C PHE A 309 5.79 -12.75 36.78
N PHE A 310 5.22 -12.39 35.63
CA PHE A 310 3.83 -12.75 35.30
C PHE A 310 3.67 -13.39 33.92
N ALA A 311 4.61 -13.14 32.99
CA ALA A 311 4.54 -13.67 31.63
C ALA A 311 5.90 -14.12 31.08
N VAL A 312 5.85 -15.07 30.14
CA VAL A 312 6.97 -15.49 29.30
C VAL A 312 6.53 -15.36 27.84
N ILE A 313 7.21 -14.54 27.05
CA ILE A 313 7.02 -14.49 25.60
C ILE A 313 7.91 -15.56 24.99
N LYS A 314 7.29 -16.63 24.50
CA LYS A 314 7.99 -17.72 23.83
C LYS A 314 8.44 -17.29 22.43
N CYS A 315 9.67 -17.64 22.08
CA CYS A 315 10.16 -17.66 20.71
C CYS A 315 9.87 -19.05 20.11
N GLN A 316 8.84 -19.17 19.26
CA GLN A 316 8.43 -20.44 18.65
C GLN A 316 9.11 -20.66 17.29
N ALA A 317 9.69 -21.84 17.07
CA ALA A 317 10.21 -22.24 15.77
C ALA A 317 9.05 -22.73 14.87
N GLY A 318 8.46 -21.80 14.10
CA GLY A 318 7.46 -22.12 13.06
C GLY A 318 8.13 -22.63 11.78
N ALA A 319 7.51 -23.63 11.13
CA ALA A 319 8.12 -24.41 10.06
C ALA A 319 8.59 -23.59 8.84
N VAL A 320 9.87 -23.75 8.50
CA VAL A 320 10.40 -23.62 7.14
C VAL A 320 10.95 -25.00 6.77
N ALA A 321 10.63 -25.51 5.59
CA ALA A 321 11.04 -26.85 5.18
C ALA A 321 12.56 -26.96 5.00
N PRO A 322 13.20 -28.07 5.42
CA PRO A 322 14.64 -28.24 5.30
C PRO A 322 15.05 -28.59 3.86
N ARG A 323 16.21 -28.08 3.45
CA ARG A 323 17.09 -28.72 2.45
C ARG A 323 18.45 -29.00 3.10
N PRO A 324 19.17 -30.04 2.66
CA PRO A 324 20.31 -30.59 3.39
C PRO A 324 21.55 -29.68 3.36
N SER A 325 22.52 -30.02 4.21
CA SER A 325 23.88 -29.47 4.21
C SER A 325 24.87 -30.63 4.39
N PRO A 326 26.14 -30.47 3.98
CA PRO A 326 27.09 -29.80 4.87
C PRO A 326 27.98 -28.71 4.21
N VAL A 327 28.19 -27.61 4.95
CA VAL A 327 29.49 -26.98 5.31
C VAL A 327 30.54 -26.86 4.18
N PRO A 328 30.98 -25.64 3.79
CA PRO A 328 31.78 -24.78 4.67
C PRO A 328 31.24 -23.37 4.98
N THR A 329 31.82 -22.79 6.04
CA THR A 329 31.59 -21.44 6.58
C THR A 329 32.03 -20.31 5.64
N PRO A 330 31.23 -19.24 5.49
CA PRO A 330 31.81 -17.99 4.99
C PRO A 330 31.26 -16.69 5.64
N LEU A 331 32.20 -15.87 6.14
CA LEU A 331 32.38 -14.41 5.97
C LEU A 331 31.20 -13.40 6.02
N ALA A 332 31.53 -12.14 6.32
CA ALA A 332 30.56 -11.04 6.42
C ALA A 332 29.94 -10.65 5.06
N GLY A 333 28.71 -10.12 5.09
CA GLY A 333 27.94 -9.78 3.89
C GLY A 333 27.59 -8.30 3.76
N VAL A 334 27.19 -7.90 2.54
CA VAL A 334 26.86 -6.51 2.18
C VAL A 334 25.47 -6.15 2.66
N ALA A 335 25.38 -5.17 3.56
CA ALA A 335 24.11 -4.57 3.96
C ALA A 335 23.51 -3.69 2.84
N ALA A 336 22.18 -3.66 2.73
CA ALA A 336 21.48 -2.75 1.84
C ALA A 336 21.82 -1.28 2.13
N GLY A 337 21.97 -0.46 1.10
CA GLY A 337 22.45 0.91 1.26
C GLY A 337 22.18 1.83 0.08
N LYS A 338 22.59 3.09 0.25
CA LYS A 338 22.51 4.15 -0.76
C LYS A 338 23.72 5.07 -0.60
N LEU A 339 24.35 5.43 -1.72
CA LEU A 339 25.38 6.46 -1.81
C LEU A 339 24.88 7.61 -2.70
N VAL A 340 25.07 8.85 -2.27
CA VAL A 340 24.76 10.05 -3.05
C VAL A 340 26.07 10.75 -3.36
N VAL A 341 26.46 10.74 -4.63
CA VAL A 341 27.72 11.30 -5.13
C VAL A 341 27.45 12.72 -5.62
N LYS A 342 27.99 13.72 -4.92
CA LYS A 342 27.77 15.14 -5.26
C LYS A 342 28.30 15.48 -6.66
N GLN A 343 29.52 15.06 -6.97
CA GLN A 343 30.20 15.35 -8.24
C GLN A 343 30.81 14.06 -8.82
N LEU A 344 30.66 13.86 -10.13
CA LEU A 344 31.21 12.73 -10.86
C LEU A 344 32.01 13.23 -12.08
N PRO A 345 33.31 12.93 -12.22
CA PRO A 345 34.14 13.48 -13.32
C PRO A 345 33.55 13.27 -14.71
N LEU A 346 32.98 12.09 -14.97
CA LEU A 346 32.28 11.74 -16.22
C LEU A 346 31.12 12.69 -16.56
N LEU A 347 30.40 13.18 -15.54
CA LEU A 347 29.23 14.04 -15.67
C LEU A 347 29.55 15.53 -15.42
N ARG A 348 30.84 15.90 -15.28
CA ARG A 348 31.27 17.31 -15.12
C ARG A 348 30.84 18.20 -16.29
N SER A 349 30.64 17.63 -17.48
CA SER A 349 30.10 18.31 -18.67
C SER A 349 28.57 18.38 -18.74
N HIS A 350 27.85 17.87 -17.75
CA HIS A 350 26.39 17.94 -17.68
C HIS A 350 25.93 19.21 -16.94
N ALA A 351 25.16 20.06 -17.62
CA ALA A 351 24.46 21.21 -17.03
C ALA A 351 23.40 20.79 -15.98
N GLY A 352 23.15 21.62 -14.96
CA GLY A 352 22.22 21.34 -13.84
C GLY A 352 22.88 21.24 -12.45
N THR A 353 22.09 21.08 -11.40
CA THR A 353 22.55 21.06 -9.99
C THR A 353 22.94 19.66 -9.45
N PRO A 354 23.95 19.55 -8.57
CA PRO A 354 24.25 18.32 -7.83
C PRO A 354 23.06 17.75 -7.03
N PRO A 355 22.99 16.43 -6.78
CA PRO A 355 24.06 15.44 -6.97
C PRO A 355 24.14 14.87 -8.39
N ASP A 356 25.37 14.58 -8.84
CA ASP A 356 25.63 13.99 -10.15
C ASP A 356 25.20 12.52 -10.29
N LEU A 357 25.23 11.73 -9.21
CA LEU A 357 24.91 10.30 -9.25
C LEU A 357 24.33 9.80 -7.92
N VAL A 358 23.31 8.96 -8.00
CA VAL A 358 22.80 8.18 -6.85
C VAL A 358 22.95 6.69 -7.12
N LEU A 359 23.56 5.98 -6.18
CA LEU A 359 23.69 4.52 -6.16
C LEU A 359 22.84 3.95 -5.02
N LYS A 360 22.17 2.81 -5.25
CA LYS A 360 21.30 2.14 -4.26
C LYS A 360 21.36 0.63 -4.46
N TRP A 361 21.66 -0.15 -3.42
CA TRP A 361 21.86 -1.59 -3.50
C TRP A 361 21.09 -2.34 -2.40
N ASN A 362 20.68 -3.57 -2.70
CA ASN A 362 19.97 -4.43 -1.74
C ASN A 362 20.94 -5.19 -0.81
N ALA A 363 20.41 -5.95 0.16
CA ALA A 363 21.24 -6.74 1.06
C ALA A 363 21.66 -8.04 0.37
N MET A 364 22.95 -8.37 0.43
CA MET A 364 23.56 -9.46 -0.34
C MET A 364 24.51 -10.26 0.54
N ALA A 365 24.35 -11.59 0.60
CA ALA A 365 25.09 -12.45 1.53
C ALA A 365 26.61 -12.44 1.28
N GLN A 366 27.02 -12.67 0.04
CA GLN A 366 28.38 -12.48 -0.49
C GLN A 366 28.22 -12.37 -2.02
N PRO A 367 27.99 -11.16 -2.57
CA PRO A 367 27.92 -11.01 -4.01
C PRO A 367 29.32 -11.16 -4.58
N SER A 368 29.50 -12.07 -5.54
CA SER A 368 30.61 -12.00 -6.52
C SER A 368 30.17 -11.31 -7.81
N VAL A 369 28.85 -11.18 -8.00
CA VAL A 369 28.18 -10.58 -9.15
C VAL A 369 27.05 -9.67 -8.69
N VAL A 370 26.73 -8.62 -9.46
CA VAL A 370 25.52 -7.80 -9.30
C VAL A 370 24.88 -7.47 -10.66
N ASP A 371 23.56 -7.50 -10.74
CA ASP A 371 22.83 -6.83 -11.83
C ASP A 371 23.01 -5.31 -11.69
N VAL A 372 23.29 -4.60 -12.79
CA VAL A 372 23.43 -3.13 -12.78
C VAL A 372 22.26 -2.51 -13.54
N VAL A 373 21.46 -1.70 -12.85
CA VAL A 373 20.27 -1.04 -13.41
C VAL A 373 20.54 0.44 -13.58
N VAL A 374 20.59 0.93 -14.82
CA VAL A 374 20.78 2.36 -15.12
C VAL A 374 19.43 3.00 -15.49
N HIS A 375 19.15 4.19 -14.96
CA HIS A 375 17.91 4.92 -15.26
C HIS A 375 18.14 6.25 -15.99
N LEU A 376 17.57 6.36 -17.19
CA LEU A 376 17.61 7.54 -18.06
C LEU A 376 16.29 8.31 -17.95
N HIS A 377 16.32 9.49 -17.33
CA HIS A 377 15.15 10.36 -17.16
C HIS A 377 15.18 11.53 -18.16
N GLY A 378 14.02 11.93 -18.70
CA GLY A 378 13.97 12.91 -19.80
C GLY A 378 13.59 14.36 -19.47
N HIS A 379 12.65 14.59 -18.55
CA HIS A 379 12.10 15.93 -18.29
C HIS A 379 11.92 16.23 -16.80
N HIS A 380 12.23 17.45 -16.35
CA HIS A 380 12.01 17.93 -14.98
C HIS A 380 11.46 19.37 -14.94
N GLY A 381 10.30 19.56 -14.32
CA GLY A 381 9.61 20.86 -14.29
C GLY A 381 10.28 21.97 -13.47
N GLY A 382 11.31 21.67 -12.67
CA GLY A 382 12.13 22.66 -11.98
C GLY A 382 13.20 23.33 -12.86
N GLY A 383 13.26 22.97 -14.16
CA GLY A 383 14.34 23.42 -15.03
C GLY A 383 15.69 22.91 -14.54
N TRP A 384 16.68 23.82 -14.48
CA TRP A 384 18.08 23.54 -14.13
C TRP A 384 18.28 22.88 -12.74
N ASP A 385 17.41 23.18 -11.76
CA ASP A 385 17.55 22.66 -10.39
C ASP A 385 16.91 21.27 -10.22
N ILE A 386 17.71 20.23 -10.47
CA ILE A 386 17.28 18.83 -10.42
C ILE A 386 18.02 18.05 -9.32
N ASP A 387 17.58 18.17 -8.06
CA ASP A 387 17.97 17.17 -7.05
C ASP A 387 17.42 15.80 -7.46
N ILE A 388 18.22 15.00 -8.16
CA ILE A 388 17.84 13.67 -8.63
C ILE A 388 17.55 12.70 -7.48
N ASN A 389 18.09 12.94 -6.29
CA ASN A 389 17.85 12.12 -5.10
C ASN A 389 16.48 12.41 -4.48
N ALA A 390 16.02 13.66 -4.45
CA ALA A 390 14.71 14.04 -3.90
C ALA A 390 13.58 14.09 -4.96
N ARG A 391 13.89 14.41 -6.21
CA ARG A 391 12.91 14.67 -7.29
C ARG A 391 12.81 13.57 -8.34
N LYS A 392 13.86 12.77 -8.57
CA LYS A 392 13.86 11.70 -9.60
C LYS A 392 13.83 10.29 -9.02
N LEU A 393 14.63 9.97 -8.01
CA LEU A 393 14.65 8.66 -7.37
C LEU A 393 13.27 8.17 -6.90
N PRO A 394 12.35 9.01 -6.36
CA PRO A 394 11.02 8.54 -5.95
C PRO A 394 10.04 8.25 -7.10
N ILE A 395 10.40 8.59 -8.34
CA ILE A 395 9.54 8.42 -9.53
C ILE A 395 10.18 7.60 -10.66
N SER A 396 11.45 7.21 -10.53
CA SER A 396 12.19 6.44 -11.54
C SER A 396 11.85 4.94 -11.57
N GLY A 397 11.18 4.43 -10.54
CA GLY A 397 10.90 3.00 -10.38
C GLY A 397 12.10 2.18 -9.85
N LEU A 398 13.19 2.84 -9.46
CA LEU A 398 14.40 2.22 -8.89
C LEU A 398 14.18 1.80 -7.41
N ASP A 399 13.28 0.86 -7.17
CA ASP A 399 12.91 0.38 -5.84
C ASP A 399 12.92 -1.15 -5.71
N PHE A 400 13.35 -1.63 -4.54
CA PHE A 400 13.44 -3.07 -4.20
C PHE A 400 12.14 -3.63 -3.57
N ALA A 401 11.08 -2.83 -3.50
CA ALA A 401 9.74 -3.16 -2.99
C ALA A 401 8.74 -2.09 -3.50
N ASP A 402 7.44 -2.31 -3.36
CA ASP A 402 6.42 -1.33 -3.76
C ASP A 402 6.55 -0.01 -2.96
N PRO A 403 6.79 1.16 -3.60
CA PRO A 403 6.88 2.44 -2.91
C PRO A 403 5.60 2.86 -2.17
N ALA A 404 4.44 2.32 -2.56
CA ALA A 404 3.17 2.51 -1.86
C ALA A 404 2.87 1.40 -0.83
N ASN A 405 3.55 0.25 -0.93
CA ASN A 405 3.40 -0.86 0.01
C ASN A 405 4.72 -1.63 0.23
N PRO A 406 5.65 -1.13 1.08
CA PRO A 406 6.92 -1.81 1.38
C PRO A 406 6.80 -3.15 2.14
N ALA A 407 5.61 -3.78 2.16
CA ALA A 407 5.42 -5.19 2.48
C ALA A 407 5.51 -6.12 1.25
N ALA A 408 5.27 -5.59 0.05
CA ALA A 408 5.33 -6.36 -1.19
C ALA A 408 6.78 -6.70 -1.56
N LEU A 409 7.02 -7.96 -1.93
CA LEU A 409 8.32 -8.44 -2.37
C LEU A 409 8.69 -7.80 -3.71
N GLY A 410 9.81 -7.08 -3.76
CA GLY A 410 10.46 -6.63 -5.00
C GLY A 410 11.75 -7.40 -5.27
N ARG A 411 12.72 -6.76 -5.94
CA ARG A 411 14.02 -7.34 -6.33
C ARG A 411 14.83 -7.89 -5.13
N THR A 412 14.95 -9.20 -5.05
CA THR A 412 15.74 -9.91 -4.02
C THR A 412 17.17 -10.26 -4.43
N ALA A 413 17.44 -10.49 -5.72
CA ALA A 413 18.77 -10.89 -6.20
C ALA A 413 19.78 -9.72 -6.19
N PRO A 414 21.10 -9.98 -6.06
CA PRO A 414 22.15 -8.95 -6.02
C PRO A 414 22.03 -7.88 -7.11
N THR A 415 21.71 -6.64 -6.72
CA THR A 415 21.40 -5.57 -7.67
C THR A 415 21.92 -4.20 -7.21
N LEU A 416 22.61 -3.49 -8.10
CA LEU A 416 23.07 -2.11 -7.97
C LEU A 416 22.24 -1.20 -8.89
N LEU A 417 21.44 -0.31 -8.31
CA LEU A 417 20.65 0.70 -9.01
C LEU A 417 21.47 1.99 -9.17
N VAL A 418 21.44 2.57 -10.37
CA VAL A 418 22.30 3.67 -10.83
C VAL A 418 21.44 4.76 -11.45
N LEU A 419 21.37 5.93 -10.81
CA LEU A 419 20.63 7.10 -11.30
C LEU A 419 21.61 8.25 -11.57
N PRO A 420 22.08 8.43 -12.83
CA PRO A 420 22.91 9.56 -13.22
C PRO A 420 22.09 10.84 -13.42
N ARG A 421 22.73 11.99 -13.19
CA ARG A 421 22.21 13.30 -13.55
C ARG A 421 22.36 13.53 -15.06
N GLY A 422 21.30 14.04 -15.69
CA GLY A 422 21.35 14.46 -17.09
C GLY A 422 22.01 15.84 -17.24
N HIS A 423 22.42 16.16 -18.46
CA HIS A 423 22.73 17.52 -18.89
C HIS A 423 21.41 18.26 -19.12
N HIS A 424 21.19 19.40 -18.44
CA HIS A 424 20.05 20.29 -18.70
C HIS A 424 20.20 20.91 -20.08
N ASP A 425 19.27 20.62 -20.99
CA ASP A 425 19.34 20.97 -22.40
C ASP A 425 18.00 21.58 -22.83
N PRO A 426 17.76 22.87 -22.49
CA PRO A 426 16.44 23.49 -22.66
C PRO A 426 16.11 23.83 -24.13
N GLN A 427 17.05 23.63 -25.06
CA GLN A 427 16.81 23.81 -26.49
C GLN A 427 16.07 22.59 -27.06
N THR A 428 15.31 22.73 -28.14
CA THR A 428 14.91 21.60 -29.00
C THR A 428 14.85 22.04 -30.46
N SER A 429 14.87 21.09 -31.40
CA SER A 429 14.59 21.33 -32.82
C SER A 429 13.12 21.73 -33.12
N LYS A 430 12.27 21.85 -32.09
CA LYS A 430 10.88 22.30 -32.16
C LYS A 430 10.60 23.49 -31.21
N GLY A 431 11.64 24.23 -30.79
CA GLY A 431 11.55 25.39 -29.90
C GLY A 431 12.08 25.14 -28.48
N TYR A 432 11.97 26.16 -27.61
CA TYR A 432 12.49 26.13 -26.25
C TYR A 432 11.60 25.30 -25.30
N ASN A 433 12.20 24.38 -24.54
CA ASN A 433 11.55 23.56 -23.52
C ASN A 433 12.41 23.55 -22.25
N PRO A 434 12.11 24.41 -21.25
CA PRO A 434 12.97 24.57 -20.07
C PRO A 434 13.10 23.31 -19.21
N ALA A 435 12.25 22.29 -19.42
CA ALA A 435 12.26 21.08 -18.61
C ALA A 435 13.17 19.95 -19.13
N ARG A 436 13.82 20.09 -20.30
CA ARG A 436 14.48 18.97 -20.99
C ARG A 436 15.87 18.62 -20.45
N TYR A 437 16.14 17.31 -20.42
CA TYR A 437 17.42 16.71 -20.02
C TYR A 437 17.92 15.68 -21.05
N THR A 438 19.25 15.62 -21.24
CA THR A 438 19.96 14.69 -22.13
C THR A 438 21.14 14.01 -21.41
N PHE A 439 21.85 13.10 -22.08
CA PHE A 439 23.01 12.39 -21.50
C PHE A 439 24.23 12.35 -22.44
N PRO A 440 24.75 13.51 -22.90
CA PRO A 440 25.83 13.56 -23.90
C PRO A 440 27.14 12.90 -23.49
N ALA A 441 27.41 12.70 -22.19
CA ALA A 441 28.54 11.90 -21.72
C ALA A 441 28.31 10.38 -21.82
N LEU A 442 27.06 9.91 -21.75
CA LEU A 442 26.71 8.47 -21.73
C LEU A 442 26.33 7.91 -23.10
N THR A 443 25.85 8.75 -24.02
CA THR A 443 25.44 8.33 -25.36
C THR A 443 26.60 8.18 -26.35
N ARG A 444 27.82 8.62 -25.98
CA ARG A 444 29.06 8.32 -26.71
C ARG A 444 29.46 6.85 -26.51
N PRO A 445 30.13 6.20 -27.49
CA PRO A 445 30.72 4.88 -27.32
C PRO A 445 31.57 4.79 -26.04
N GLY A 446 31.36 3.73 -25.24
CA GLY A 446 32.04 3.51 -23.96
C GLY A 446 31.60 4.41 -22.79
N GLY A 447 30.87 5.52 -23.02
CA GLY A 447 30.48 6.46 -21.95
C GLY A 447 29.56 5.85 -20.89
N LEU A 448 28.61 4.99 -21.30
CA LEU A 448 27.80 4.21 -20.38
C LEU A 448 28.61 3.15 -19.61
N GLN A 449 29.61 2.52 -20.26
CA GLN A 449 30.47 1.53 -19.60
C GLN A 449 31.31 2.19 -18.50
N GLN A 450 31.89 3.37 -18.76
CA GLN A 450 32.58 4.17 -17.75
C GLN A 450 31.69 4.51 -16.54
N LEU A 451 30.40 4.80 -16.75
CA LEU A 451 29.45 5.01 -15.64
C LEU A 451 29.22 3.74 -14.83
N VAL A 452 29.13 2.57 -15.49
CA VAL A 452 28.94 1.27 -14.83
C VAL A 452 30.17 0.89 -14.00
N ASP A 453 31.37 1.06 -14.55
CA ASP A 453 32.62 0.72 -13.85
C ASP A 453 32.87 1.66 -12.66
N GLU A 454 32.63 2.96 -12.82
CA GLU A 454 32.69 3.96 -11.76
C GLU A 454 31.62 3.69 -10.66
N ALA A 455 30.43 3.21 -11.03
CA ALA A 455 29.40 2.79 -10.07
C ALA A 455 29.81 1.53 -9.29
N LEU A 456 30.42 0.55 -9.96
CA LEU A 456 30.94 -0.68 -9.34
C LEU A 456 32.13 -0.38 -8.41
N ALA A 457 33.06 0.47 -8.83
CA ALA A 457 34.19 0.92 -8.01
C ALA A 457 33.73 1.66 -6.75
N ARG A 458 32.75 2.56 -6.87
CA ARG A 458 32.14 3.26 -5.72
C ARG A 458 31.34 2.34 -4.82
N PHE A 459 30.64 1.35 -5.36
CA PHE A 459 30.01 0.30 -4.57
C PHE A 459 31.05 -0.52 -3.78
N ALA A 460 32.15 -0.93 -4.42
CA ALA A 460 33.22 -1.69 -3.77
C ALA A 460 33.89 -0.88 -2.64
N ALA A 461 34.24 0.38 -2.90
CA ALA A 461 34.79 1.30 -1.89
C ALA A 461 33.82 1.54 -0.72
N GLN A 462 32.52 1.57 -0.97
CA GLN A 462 31.50 1.83 0.06
C GLN A 462 31.09 0.57 0.86
N THR A 463 31.38 -0.64 0.37
CA THR A 463 30.95 -1.91 0.97
C THR A 463 32.07 -2.87 1.33
N GLY A 464 33.32 -2.56 0.95
CA GLY A 464 34.47 -3.45 1.07
C GLY A 464 34.42 -4.68 0.14
N THR A 465 33.43 -4.76 -0.77
CA THR A 465 33.16 -5.96 -1.58
C THR A 465 33.27 -5.65 -3.07
N ALA A 466 34.34 -6.12 -3.71
CA ALA A 466 34.49 -6.05 -5.16
C ALA A 466 33.54 -7.03 -5.87
N VAL A 467 32.84 -6.57 -6.90
CA VAL A 467 31.85 -7.34 -7.65
C VAL A 467 31.97 -7.06 -9.14
N ARG A 468 31.73 -8.08 -9.98
CA ARG A 468 31.62 -7.92 -11.44
C ARG A 468 30.16 -7.77 -11.87
N ARG A 469 29.92 -7.14 -13.03
CA ARG A 469 28.59 -7.06 -13.63
C ARG A 469 28.03 -8.45 -13.94
N ASN A 470 26.76 -8.67 -13.62
CA ASN A 470 25.93 -9.76 -14.13
C ASN A 470 25.18 -9.27 -15.37
N ARG A 471 23.92 -8.85 -15.24
CA ARG A 471 23.12 -8.25 -16.32
C ARG A 471 23.24 -6.73 -16.32
N LEU A 472 23.20 -6.12 -17.51
CA LEU A 472 23.02 -4.68 -17.70
C LEU A 472 21.55 -4.42 -18.03
N ILE A 473 20.88 -3.67 -17.16
CA ILE A 473 19.45 -3.40 -17.24
C ILE A 473 19.27 -1.91 -17.49
N LEU A 474 18.73 -1.53 -18.65
CA LEU A 474 18.48 -0.13 -18.98
C LEU A 474 17.00 0.21 -18.81
N THR A 475 16.74 1.25 -18.02
CA THR A 475 15.40 1.77 -17.81
C THR A 475 15.32 3.21 -18.29
N ALA A 476 14.27 3.58 -19.02
CA ALA A 476 14.13 4.91 -19.59
C ALA A 476 12.71 5.46 -19.34
N HIS A 477 12.61 6.73 -18.98
CA HIS A 477 11.33 7.44 -18.78
C HIS A 477 11.30 8.77 -19.53
N SER A 478 10.15 9.05 -20.16
CA SER A 478 9.94 10.28 -20.92
C SER A 478 11.04 10.47 -22.00
N GLY A 479 11.52 11.70 -22.22
CA GLY A 479 12.64 11.99 -23.14
C GLY A 479 13.94 11.19 -22.92
N GLY A 480 14.10 10.45 -21.81
CA GLY A 480 15.24 9.56 -21.59
C GLY A 480 15.34 8.43 -22.62
N GLY A 481 14.24 8.10 -23.31
CA GLY A 481 14.25 7.17 -24.43
C GLY A 481 15.12 7.62 -25.61
N ALA A 482 15.32 8.93 -25.81
CA ALA A 482 16.23 9.45 -26.85
C ALA A 482 17.68 9.03 -26.59
N ALA A 483 18.12 9.07 -25.32
CA ALA A 483 19.44 8.61 -24.92
C ALA A 483 19.56 7.07 -25.00
N LEU A 484 18.49 6.34 -24.67
CA LEU A 484 18.44 4.88 -24.86
C LEU A 484 18.67 4.50 -26.33
N MET A 485 18.02 5.15 -27.29
CA MET A 485 18.22 4.83 -28.71
C MET A 485 19.66 5.07 -29.17
N GLN A 486 20.30 6.15 -28.72
CA GLN A 486 21.72 6.43 -29.03
C GLN A 486 22.67 5.41 -28.39
N ILE A 487 22.38 4.96 -27.16
CA ILE A 487 23.17 3.94 -26.45
C ILE A 487 23.10 2.58 -27.16
N LEU A 488 21.92 2.19 -27.66
CA LEU A 488 21.70 0.91 -28.35
C LEU A 488 22.43 0.80 -29.71
N ALA A 489 22.98 1.89 -30.23
CA ALA A 489 23.82 1.87 -31.42
C ALA A 489 25.23 1.27 -31.17
N HIS A 490 25.70 1.21 -29.90
CA HIS A 490 27.04 0.71 -29.56
C HIS A 490 27.11 -0.16 -28.30
N THR A 491 26.09 -0.15 -27.44
CA THR A 491 26.02 -0.98 -26.22
C THR A 491 24.91 -2.03 -26.34
N ASP A 492 25.20 -3.28 -26.00
CA ASP A 492 24.22 -4.37 -25.92
C ASP A 492 23.82 -4.66 -24.45
N PRO A 493 22.76 -4.04 -23.92
CA PRO A 493 22.20 -4.38 -22.61
C PRO A 493 21.46 -5.73 -22.65
N ASP A 494 21.24 -6.32 -21.48
CA ASP A 494 20.59 -7.62 -21.33
C ASP A 494 19.08 -7.49 -21.09
N GLU A 495 18.61 -6.38 -20.52
CA GLU A 495 17.20 -6.13 -20.21
C GLU A 495 16.85 -4.65 -20.42
N ILE A 496 15.68 -4.36 -21.00
CA ILE A 496 15.24 -2.99 -21.31
C ILE A 496 13.80 -2.74 -20.84
N HIS A 497 13.60 -1.68 -20.05
CA HIS A 497 12.29 -1.18 -19.65
C HIS A 497 12.07 0.27 -20.13
N ALA A 498 11.20 0.45 -21.11
CA ALA A 498 10.82 1.76 -21.64
C ALA A 498 9.46 2.19 -21.07
N PHE A 499 9.46 3.18 -20.18
CA PHE A 499 8.28 3.78 -19.59
C PHE A 499 7.89 5.04 -20.35
N ASP A 500 7.00 4.89 -21.32
CA ASP A 500 6.38 5.97 -22.10
C ASP A 500 7.43 6.97 -22.64
N ALA A 501 8.42 6.40 -23.36
CA ALA A 501 9.69 7.06 -23.65
C ALA A 501 10.05 7.15 -25.14
N LEU A 502 9.29 6.49 -26.02
CA LEU A 502 9.64 6.32 -27.45
C LEU A 502 9.14 7.50 -28.31
N TYR A 503 9.64 8.71 -28.04
CA TYR A 503 9.35 9.92 -28.82
C TYR A 503 10.14 10.01 -30.14
N ASN A 504 11.22 9.24 -30.25
CA ASN A 504 12.13 9.21 -31.39
C ASN A 504 12.00 7.88 -32.13
N ASP A 505 12.64 7.78 -33.31
CA ASP A 505 12.78 6.53 -34.05
C ASP A 505 13.22 5.38 -33.13
N ALA A 506 12.47 4.29 -33.16
CA ALA A 506 12.71 3.10 -32.34
C ALA A 506 13.51 2.01 -33.07
N THR A 507 14.01 2.27 -34.29
CA THR A 507 14.80 1.31 -35.07
C THR A 507 15.98 0.71 -34.29
N PRO A 508 16.78 1.44 -33.48
CA PRO A 508 17.82 0.83 -32.65
C PRO A 508 17.29 -0.20 -31.65
N LEU A 509 16.14 0.07 -31.03
CA LEU A 509 15.47 -0.85 -30.11
C LEU A 509 14.87 -2.06 -30.84
N ILE A 510 14.31 -1.86 -32.03
CA ILE A 510 13.80 -2.94 -32.89
C ILE A 510 14.93 -3.88 -33.32
N THR A 511 16.07 -3.33 -33.74
CA THR A 511 17.25 -4.10 -34.16
C THR A 511 17.85 -4.87 -32.99
N TRP A 512 18.01 -4.24 -31.82
CA TRP A 512 18.42 -4.93 -30.60
C TRP A 512 17.45 -6.06 -30.22
N ALA A 513 16.14 -5.79 -30.26
CA ALA A 513 15.13 -6.77 -29.87
C ALA A 513 15.08 -7.98 -30.82
N LYS A 514 15.16 -7.74 -32.14
CA LYS A 514 15.26 -8.82 -33.13
C LYS A 514 16.52 -9.68 -32.94
N ARG A 515 17.69 -9.06 -32.72
CA ARG A 515 18.95 -9.77 -32.43
C ARG A 515 18.83 -10.66 -31.19
N ARG A 516 18.31 -10.09 -30.08
CA ARG A 516 18.16 -10.80 -28.81
C ARG A 516 17.12 -11.93 -28.87
N LEU A 517 16.00 -11.73 -29.58
CA LEU A 517 15.01 -12.76 -29.87
C LEU A 517 15.59 -13.94 -30.67
N VAL A 518 16.34 -13.67 -31.75
CA VAL A 518 17.01 -14.73 -32.55
C VAL A 518 18.03 -15.50 -31.71
N ALA A 519 18.76 -14.81 -30.83
CA ALA A 519 19.68 -15.43 -29.89
C ALA A 519 19.01 -16.17 -28.71
N GLY A 520 17.68 -16.10 -28.57
CA GLY A 520 16.95 -16.67 -27.42
C GLY A 520 17.29 -16.03 -26.07
N THR A 521 17.79 -14.79 -26.05
CA THR A 521 18.24 -14.08 -24.83
C THR A 521 17.54 -12.74 -24.62
N GLY A 522 17.75 -12.16 -23.44
CA GLY A 522 17.32 -10.81 -23.09
C GLY A 522 15.84 -10.67 -22.76
N THR A 523 15.41 -9.44 -22.45
CA THR A 523 14.03 -9.13 -22.04
C THR A 523 13.69 -7.66 -22.35
N LEU A 524 12.47 -7.42 -22.85
CA LEU A 524 11.95 -6.11 -23.25
C LEU A 524 10.56 -5.89 -22.66
N ARG A 525 10.37 -4.76 -21.98
CA ARG A 525 9.04 -4.23 -21.62
C ARG A 525 8.91 -2.79 -22.08
N VAL A 526 7.93 -2.51 -22.93
CA VAL A 526 7.56 -1.14 -23.34
C VAL A 526 6.15 -0.86 -22.84
N ILE A 527 6.02 0.05 -21.87
CA ILE A 527 4.73 0.45 -21.28
C ILE A 527 4.45 1.88 -21.72
N TYR A 528 3.41 2.11 -22.51
CA TYR A 528 3.10 3.41 -23.12
C TYR A 528 1.63 3.80 -22.97
N ARG A 529 1.33 5.08 -23.21
CA ARG A 529 -0.03 5.62 -23.17
C ARG A 529 -0.62 5.73 -24.58
N PRO A 530 -1.78 5.11 -24.88
CA PRO A 530 -2.38 5.19 -26.20
C PRO A 530 -2.83 6.63 -26.51
N GLY A 531 -2.59 7.09 -27.75
CA GLY A 531 -2.95 8.43 -28.20
C GLY A 531 -1.95 9.55 -27.83
N GLU A 532 -0.83 9.24 -27.16
CA GLU A 532 0.23 10.20 -26.89
C GLU A 532 1.43 10.04 -27.84
N GLY A 533 2.34 11.01 -27.87
CA GLY A 533 3.43 11.11 -28.85
C GLY A 533 4.49 9.99 -28.84
N THR A 534 4.33 9.00 -27.95
CA THR A 534 5.14 7.78 -27.82
C THR A 534 4.49 6.56 -28.49
N ALA A 535 3.19 6.63 -28.77
CA ALA A 535 2.38 5.46 -29.13
C ALA A 535 2.78 4.85 -30.47
N ALA A 536 2.94 5.67 -31.52
CA ALA A 536 3.27 5.18 -32.86
C ALA A 536 4.57 4.37 -32.93
N ASN A 537 5.61 4.82 -32.23
CA ASN A 537 6.90 4.12 -32.14
C ASN A 537 6.83 2.88 -31.24
N SER A 538 6.06 2.95 -30.14
CA SER A 538 5.79 1.77 -29.30
C SER A 538 5.06 0.68 -30.10
N GLU A 539 4.07 1.05 -30.91
CA GLU A 539 3.34 0.13 -31.77
C GLU A 539 4.17 -0.37 -32.96
N ALA A 540 5.15 0.41 -33.43
CA ALA A 540 6.16 -0.08 -34.39
C ALA A 540 7.05 -1.17 -33.76
N VAL A 541 7.52 -0.98 -32.52
CA VAL A 541 8.24 -2.02 -31.76
C VAL A 541 7.36 -3.26 -31.58
N HIS A 542 6.07 -3.08 -31.26
CA HIS A 542 5.14 -4.20 -31.17
C HIS A 542 5.03 -4.99 -32.48
N ARG A 543 4.72 -4.31 -33.60
CA ARG A 543 4.62 -4.94 -34.93
C ARG A 543 5.90 -5.69 -35.31
N ALA A 544 7.06 -5.17 -34.92
CA ALA A 544 8.36 -5.78 -35.23
C ALA A 544 8.71 -7.03 -34.40
N ILE A 545 8.11 -7.23 -33.22
CA ILE A 545 8.41 -8.38 -32.33
C ILE A 545 7.24 -9.37 -32.15
N ARG A 546 6.00 -8.99 -32.50
CA ARG A 546 4.77 -9.79 -32.23
C ARG A 546 4.83 -11.23 -32.75
N ALA A 547 5.53 -11.47 -33.86
CA ALA A 547 5.63 -12.79 -34.49
C ALA A 547 6.33 -13.83 -33.60
N ALA A 548 7.31 -13.40 -32.78
CA ALA A 548 8.08 -14.30 -31.92
C ALA A 548 7.30 -14.84 -30.70
N LYS A 549 6.12 -14.28 -30.40
CA LYS A 549 5.22 -14.67 -29.29
C LYS A 549 5.90 -14.82 -27.90
N SER A 550 7.07 -14.21 -27.70
CA SER A 550 7.91 -14.43 -26.51
C SER A 550 7.33 -13.74 -25.26
N PRO A 551 7.19 -14.45 -24.11
CA PRO A 551 6.69 -13.85 -22.87
C PRO A 551 7.64 -12.79 -22.28
N SER A 552 8.91 -12.80 -22.70
CA SER A 552 9.95 -11.86 -22.28
C SER A 552 10.03 -10.59 -23.16
N PHE A 553 9.24 -10.47 -24.22
CA PHE A 553 9.29 -9.35 -25.16
C PHE A 553 7.89 -8.76 -25.36
N ARG A 554 7.51 -7.85 -24.45
CA ARG A 554 6.15 -7.31 -24.35
C ARG A 554 6.11 -5.81 -24.65
N VAL A 555 5.04 -5.40 -25.36
CA VAL A 555 4.67 -4.01 -25.58
C VAL A 555 3.22 -3.85 -25.15
N GLU A 556 2.95 -2.86 -24.31
CA GLU A 556 1.83 -2.86 -23.38
C GLU A 556 1.24 -1.45 -23.20
N ARG A 557 -0.08 -1.33 -23.24
CA ARG A 557 -0.84 -0.08 -23.10
C ARG A 557 -1.23 0.14 -21.63
N THR A 558 -1.17 1.38 -21.14
CA THR A 558 -1.69 1.75 -19.81
C THR A 558 -2.42 3.09 -19.78
N ASN A 559 -3.34 3.22 -18.82
CA ASN A 559 -4.02 4.47 -18.47
C ASN A 559 -3.41 5.18 -17.23
N VAL A 560 -2.31 4.65 -16.66
CA VAL A 560 -1.55 5.34 -15.61
C VAL A 560 -0.95 6.62 -16.17
N GLY A 561 -1.03 7.73 -15.43
CA GLY A 561 -0.51 9.03 -15.86
C GLY A 561 1.01 9.00 -16.07
N HIS A 562 1.48 9.69 -17.11
CA HIS A 562 2.87 9.63 -17.63
C HIS A 562 3.98 9.57 -16.56
N ASN A 563 3.90 10.42 -15.53
CA ASN A 563 4.94 10.52 -14.48
C ASN A 563 4.88 9.40 -13.42
N ASP A 564 3.76 8.69 -13.28
CA ASP A 564 3.60 7.62 -12.30
C ASP A 564 3.95 6.23 -12.87
N ILE A 565 4.08 6.07 -14.19
CA ILE A 565 4.34 4.77 -14.85
C ILE A 565 5.57 4.05 -14.28
N PRO A 566 6.78 4.66 -14.17
CA PRO A 566 7.94 3.95 -13.64
C PRO A 566 7.79 3.64 -12.15
N ARG A 567 7.23 4.58 -11.37
CA ARG A 567 6.94 4.40 -9.93
C ARG A 567 5.96 3.25 -9.68
N ARG A 568 4.96 3.08 -10.55
CA ARG A 568 3.88 2.09 -10.43
C ARG A 568 4.33 0.68 -10.83
N PHE A 569 5.19 0.57 -11.84
CA PHE A 569 5.53 -0.72 -12.46
C PHE A 569 7.01 -1.12 -12.36
N GLY A 570 7.95 -0.17 -12.26
CA GLY A 570 9.40 -0.43 -12.32
C GLY A 570 9.88 -1.40 -11.24
N TRP A 571 9.45 -1.24 -9.99
CA TRP A 571 9.80 -2.16 -8.90
C TRP A 571 9.29 -3.60 -9.15
N ARG A 572 8.19 -3.78 -9.90
CA ARG A 572 7.65 -5.09 -10.28
C ARG A 572 8.52 -5.72 -11.35
N LEU A 573 8.86 -4.96 -12.39
CA LEU A 573 9.71 -5.44 -13.48
C LEU A 573 11.13 -5.75 -13.01
N LEU A 574 11.66 -5.03 -12.03
CA LEU A 574 12.91 -5.41 -11.38
C LEU A 574 12.75 -6.71 -10.58
N ALA A 575 11.64 -6.90 -9.86
CA ALA A 575 11.38 -8.16 -9.13
C ALA A 575 11.31 -9.36 -10.09
N ASP A 576 10.49 -9.25 -11.13
CA ASP A 576 10.28 -10.20 -12.21
C ASP A 576 9.92 -9.43 -13.49
N ALA A 577 10.83 -9.44 -14.47
CA ALA A 577 10.66 -8.73 -15.73
C ALA A 577 9.64 -9.38 -16.67
N SER A 578 9.15 -10.60 -16.36
CA SER A 578 8.07 -11.27 -17.08
C SER A 578 6.67 -10.98 -16.51
N ALA A 579 6.58 -10.43 -15.29
CA ALA A 579 5.35 -10.29 -14.52
C ALA A 579 4.26 -9.45 -15.21
N ASP A 580 3.00 -9.86 -15.05
CA ASP A 580 1.84 -9.09 -15.49
C ASP A 580 1.63 -7.84 -14.63
N LEU A 581 1.25 -6.74 -15.29
CA LEU A 581 1.15 -5.42 -14.66
C LEU A 581 -0.33 -5.02 -14.43
N PRO A 582 -0.74 -4.62 -13.21
CA PRO A 582 -2.14 -4.36 -12.92
C PRO A 582 -2.63 -3.05 -13.55
N GLY A 583 -3.64 -3.12 -14.41
CA GLY A 583 -4.12 -1.97 -15.20
C GLY A 583 -3.31 -1.70 -16.47
N VAL A 584 -2.75 -2.76 -17.05
CA VAL A 584 -1.93 -2.76 -18.26
C VAL A 584 -2.43 -3.89 -19.16
N VAL A 585 -2.43 -3.68 -20.48
CA VAL A 585 -2.94 -4.66 -21.47
C VAL A 585 -1.89 -4.83 -22.57
N LEU A 586 -1.65 -6.08 -23.00
CA LEU A 586 -0.79 -6.37 -24.15
C LEU A 586 -1.32 -5.67 -25.42
N ALA A 587 -0.41 -5.17 -26.26
CA ALA A 587 -0.76 -4.92 -27.64
C ALA A 587 -0.91 -6.28 -28.37
N ARG A 588 -2.13 -6.56 -28.85
CA ARG A 588 -2.56 -7.62 -29.79
C ARG A 588 -4.09 -7.44 -29.98
N GLU A 589 -4.74 -7.87 -31.06
CA GLU A 589 -4.21 -8.38 -32.33
C GLU A 589 -4.98 -7.71 -33.50
N VAL A 590 -4.24 -7.13 -34.43
CA VAL A 590 -4.72 -6.58 -35.71
C VAL A 590 -3.76 -7.13 -36.77
N ASP A 591 -4.24 -7.29 -38.00
CA ASP A 591 -3.56 -7.94 -39.15
C ASP A 591 -3.68 -9.48 -39.20
N ALA A 592 -4.90 -10.02 -39.04
CA ALA A 592 -5.24 -11.43 -39.36
C ALA A 592 -6.77 -11.68 -39.47
N GLU A 593 -7.47 -10.98 -40.37
CA GLU A 593 -8.81 -11.36 -40.92
C GLU A 593 -9.24 -10.29 -41.95
N VAL A 594 -8.74 -10.42 -43.17
CA VAL A 594 -9.13 -9.70 -44.40
C VAL A 594 -8.93 -10.69 -45.54
N TYR A 595 -9.90 -10.79 -46.47
CA TYR A 595 -10.18 -11.98 -47.28
C TYR A 595 -10.63 -13.16 -46.38
N ASP A 596 -11.75 -13.83 -46.62
CA ASP A 596 -12.43 -14.10 -47.91
C ASP A 596 -13.98 -14.18 -47.75
N SER A 597 -14.72 -13.60 -48.71
CA SER A 597 -16.11 -13.89 -49.14
C SER A 597 -16.67 -12.72 -49.96
N GLU A 598 -16.86 -12.94 -51.26
CA GLU A 598 -17.42 -11.96 -52.22
C GLU A 598 -18.95 -12.14 -52.42
N GLU A 599 -19.49 -11.46 -53.45
CA GLU A 599 -20.79 -11.68 -54.12
C GLU A 599 -22.09 -11.29 -53.36
N TYR A 600 -22.68 -10.15 -53.74
CA TYR A 600 -23.62 -10.12 -54.88
C TYR A 600 -23.96 -8.69 -55.35
N ASP A 601 -23.88 -8.49 -56.67
CA ASP A 601 -24.62 -7.54 -57.55
C ASP A 601 -24.52 -6.00 -57.32
N GLU A 602 -24.43 -5.16 -58.37
CA GLU A 602 -24.46 -5.42 -59.83
C GLU A 602 -23.75 -4.31 -60.65
N ALA A 603 -23.55 -4.59 -61.96
CA ALA A 603 -23.31 -3.69 -63.10
C ALA A 603 -21.87 -3.32 -63.54
N ALA A 604 -21.37 -4.10 -64.53
CA ALA A 604 -20.89 -3.69 -65.87
C ALA A 604 -19.81 -2.57 -66.03
N THR A 605 -18.80 -2.64 -66.92
CA THR A 605 -18.57 -3.47 -68.13
C THR A 605 -17.07 -3.82 -68.34
N ASP A 606 -16.77 -5.07 -68.70
CA ASP A 606 -16.10 -5.51 -69.94
C ASP A 606 -14.88 -4.71 -70.50
N PHE A 607 -13.66 -5.26 -70.46
CA PHE A 607 -12.84 -5.61 -71.67
C PHE A 607 -11.42 -6.21 -71.35
N GLU A 608 -11.13 -7.31 -72.05
CA GLU A 608 -9.87 -8.00 -72.45
C GLU A 608 -8.45 -7.58 -71.95
N ASP A 609 -7.85 -8.46 -71.13
CA ASP A 609 -6.66 -9.32 -71.41
C ASP A 609 -5.17 -8.85 -71.55
N THR A 610 -4.28 -9.79 -71.19
CA THR A 610 -2.82 -9.96 -71.49
C THR A 610 -1.71 -9.07 -70.88
N ASP A 611 -0.93 -9.69 -69.98
CA ASP A 611 0.54 -9.86 -69.96
C ASP A 611 1.50 -8.71 -70.34
N SER A 612 2.43 -8.38 -69.43
CA SER A 612 3.82 -8.89 -69.50
C SER A 612 4.70 -8.45 -68.31
N GLU A 613 5.74 -9.25 -68.02
CA GLU A 613 6.78 -8.96 -67.03
C GLU A 613 7.86 -8.03 -67.60
N VAL A 614 8.40 -7.10 -66.79
CA VAL A 614 9.85 -6.86 -66.78
C VAL A 614 10.36 -6.39 -65.42
N ASP A 615 11.62 -6.75 -65.15
CA ASP A 615 12.45 -6.42 -63.99
C ASP A 615 13.23 -5.09 -64.25
N VAL A 616 14.38 -4.92 -63.59
CA VAL A 616 15.51 -3.99 -63.88
C VAL A 616 15.60 -2.76 -62.96
N GLU A 617 16.47 -2.92 -61.95
CA GLU A 617 17.62 -2.07 -61.58
C GLU A 617 17.47 -0.52 -61.53
N ARG A 618 17.76 0.18 -60.42
CA ARG A 618 19.01 0.36 -59.61
C ARG A 618 19.76 1.64 -60.03
N ALA A 619 20.28 2.37 -59.04
CA ALA A 619 21.33 3.38 -59.15
C ALA A 619 20.97 4.71 -59.84
N ASP A 620 21.71 5.80 -59.65
CA ASP A 620 22.45 6.34 -58.49
C ASP A 620 22.74 7.83 -58.82
N GLU A 621 22.96 8.70 -57.80
CA GLU A 621 23.63 10.02 -57.93
C GLU A 621 22.92 11.13 -58.78
N ALA A 622 23.14 12.44 -58.60
CA ALA A 622 23.70 13.23 -57.49
C ALA A 622 23.22 14.72 -57.56
N ALA A 623 23.81 15.57 -56.70
CA ALA A 623 24.16 17.00 -56.88
C ALA A 623 23.97 17.64 -58.29
N THR A 624 23.66 18.93 -58.49
CA THR A 624 23.71 20.16 -57.64
C THR A 624 23.00 21.31 -58.42
N ASP A 625 22.22 22.20 -57.79
CA ASP A 625 22.56 23.62 -57.48
C ASP A 625 22.28 24.63 -58.62
N PHE A 626 22.35 25.95 -58.34
CA PHE A 626 22.01 27.11 -59.20
C PHE A 626 20.52 27.28 -59.58
N GLU A 627 19.99 28.49 -59.86
CA GLU A 627 20.14 29.86 -59.32
C GLU A 627 19.02 30.74 -59.96
N ASP A 628 18.67 31.88 -59.35
CA ASP A 628 18.23 33.20 -59.88
C ASP A 628 17.56 33.35 -61.29
N THR A 629 16.69 34.36 -61.59
CA THR A 629 16.28 35.62 -60.94
C THR A 629 14.95 36.17 -61.53
N ASP A 630 14.31 37.14 -60.86
CA ASP A 630 13.52 38.30 -61.39
C ASP A 630 12.34 38.13 -62.38
N SER A 631 11.33 39.02 -62.50
CA SER A 631 10.76 40.17 -61.73
C SER A 631 9.39 40.52 -62.37
N GLU A 632 8.53 41.48 -62.00
CA GLU A 632 8.45 42.58 -60.99
C GLU A 632 7.09 42.40 -60.22
N VAL A 633 6.25 43.32 -59.68
CA VAL A 633 6.11 44.76 -59.31
C VAL A 633 4.92 44.81 -58.30
N ASP A 634 4.58 45.86 -57.54
CA ASP A 634 5.29 46.89 -56.75
C ASP A 634 4.20 47.72 -55.97
N VAL A 635 4.59 48.42 -54.88
CA VAL A 635 3.88 49.49 -54.10
C VAL A 635 2.42 49.26 -53.58
N GLU A 636 1.92 49.90 -52.51
CA GLU A 636 2.39 50.86 -51.46
C GLU A 636 1.48 50.63 -50.20
N ARG A 637 1.74 51.10 -48.97
CA ARG A 637 2.95 51.35 -48.15
C ARG A 637 2.50 51.86 -46.74
N ALA A 638 3.33 51.63 -45.71
CA ALA A 638 3.44 52.37 -44.42
C ALA A 638 2.35 52.25 -43.33
N ASP A 639 2.65 52.50 -42.04
CA ASP A 639 3.88 52.34 -41.22
C ASP A 639 3.47 52.42 -39.72
N GLU A 640 4.36 51.98 -38.82
CA GLU A 640 4.71 52.46 -37.44
C GLU A 640 3.77 53.37 -36.61
N ALA A 641 3.79 53.39 -35.25
CA ALA A 641 4.44 52.57 -34.20
C ALA A 641 3.75 52.89 -32.83
N ALA A 642 4.33 52.49 -31.70
CA ALA A 642 3.71 52.57 -30.35
C ALA A 642 4.29 53.67 -29.44
N THR A 643 3.41 54.27 -28.61
CA THR A 643 3.60 54.82 -27.24
C THR A 643 2.19 55.16 -26.71
N ASP A 644 1.75 54.88 -25.47
CA ASP A 644 2.28 55.15 -24.11
C ASP A 644 1.98 56.58 -23.60
N PHE A 645 1.10 56.71 -22.59
CA PHE A 645 1.08 57.76 -21.52
C PHE A 645 -0.11 57.58 -20.54
N GLU A 646 0.00 58.16 -19.34
CA GLU A 646 -1.01 58.16 -18.25
C GLU A 646 -1.73 59.54 -18.09
N ASP A 647 -2.33 59.78 -16.91
CA ASP A 647 -2.84 61.06 -16.31
C ASP A 647 -4.31 61.55 -16.52
N THR A 648 -5.13 61.23 -15.50
CA THR A 648 -5.92 62.09 -14.57
C THR A 648 -6.92 63.20 -14.97
N ASP A 649 -8.06 63.14 -14.25
CA ASP A 649 -8.90 64.19 -13.62
C ASP A 649 -9.61 65.33 -14.39
N SER A 650 -10.94 65.42 -14.18
CA SER A 650 -11.63 66.67 -13.73
C SER A 650 -13.05 66.39 -13.21
N GLU A 651 -13.58 67.26 -12.34
CA GLU A 651 -14.80 67.07 -11.52
C GLU A 651 -15.97 68.01 -11.91
N VAL A 652 -17.23 67.60 -11.60
CA VAL A 652 -18.29 68.33 -10.82
C VAL A 652 -19.55 67.42 -10.70
N ASP A 653 -20.12 67.10 -9.52
CA ASP A 653 -20.95 67.89 -8.57
C ASP A 653 -22.44 68.02 -9.03
N VAL A 654 -23.53 67.89 -8.24
CA VAL A 654 -23.78 67.98 -6.78
C VAL A 654 -24.98 67.08 -6.32
N GLU A 655 -25.15 66.92 -4.99
CA GLU A 655 -26.39 66.59 -4.22
C GLU A 655 -26.99 65.13 -4.23
N ARG A 656 -27.61 64.61 -3.15
CA ARG A 656 -27.71 65.01 -1.71
C ARG A 656 -28.43 63.91 -0.84
N ALA A 657 -27.94 63.66 0.39
CA ALA A 657 -28.64 63.09 1.58
C ALA A 657 -29.23 61.65 1.54
N ASP A 658 -29.39 60.93 2.65
CA ASP A 658 -28.78 61.03 4.00
C ASP A 658 -28.80 59.65 4.72
N GLU A 659 -28.03 59.63 5.80
CA GLU A 659 -27.71 58.67 6.86
C GLU A 659 -28.92 57.95 7.55
N ALA A 660 -28.79 57.09 8.57
CA ALA A 660 -27.67 56.83 9.50
C ALA A 660 -27.64 55.41 10.09
N ALA A 661 -26.56 55.09 10.79
CA ALA A 661 -26.46 53.95 11.69
C ALA A 661 -25.84 54.38 13.05
N THR A 662 -26.39 53.85 14.13
CA THR A 662 -25.83 53.83 15.51
C THR A 662 -26.22 52.46 16.09
N ASP A 663 -25.39 51.65 16.76
CA ASP A 663 -24.17 51.85 17.58
C ASP A 663 -24.46 52.38 18.99
N PHE A 664 -24.21 51.55 20.02
CA PHE A 664 -23.89 51.93 21.41
C PHE A 664 -23.45 50.70 22.24
N GLU A 665 -22.74 50.95 23.36
CA GLU A 665 -21.94 49.98 24.12
C GLU A 665 -22.63 49.39 25.39
N ASP A 666 -21.86 48.63 26.19
CA ASP A 666 -22.23 47.99 27.46
C ASP A 666 -22.70 48.95 28.57
N THR A 667 -23.52 48.47 29.51
CA THR A 667 -23.44 48.88 30.93
C THR A 667 -24.10 47.86 31.88
N ASP A 668 -23.48 47.63 33.05
CA ASP A 668 -24.05 46.87 34.17
C ASP A 668 -25.10 47.65 34.96
N SER A 669 -26.03 46.96 35.63
CA SER A 669 -26.45 47.29 37.01
C SER A 669 -27.28 46.18 37.65
N GLU A 670 -27.08 45.98 38.96
CA GLU A 670 -27.80 45.02 39.80
C GLU A 670 -29.07 45.65 40.41
N VAL A 671 -30.13 44.84 40.61
CA VAL A 671 -31.03 44.99 41.76
C VAL A 671 -31.44 43.59 42.26
N ASP A 672 -31.36 43.39 43.56
CA ASP A 672 -31.71 42.15 44.30
C ASP A 672 -33.23 42.10 44.66
N VAL A 673 -33.66 41.03 45.34
CA VAL A 673 -34.71 40.92 46.39
C VAL A 673 -35.48 39.59 46.32
N GLU A 674 -35.16 38.69 47.27
CA GLU A 674 -36.03 37.67 47.92
C GLU A 674 -36.54 36.45 47.10
N ARG A 675 -36.84 35.26 47.69
CA ARG A 675 -36.52 34.62 49.00
C ARG A 675 -37.09 33.17 49.02
N ALA A 676 -36.45 32.25 49.76
CA ALA A 676 -36.98 30.94 50.22
C ALA A 676 -37.29 29.85 49.14
N ASP A 677 -37.31 28.54 49.43
CA ASP A 677 -36.79 27.76 50.59
C ASP A 677 -36.45 26.30 50.16
N GLU A 678 -36.03 25.47 51.12
CA GLU A 678 -35.32 24.19 50.99
C GLU A 678 -36.16 22.93 50.62
N ALA A 679 -35.44 21.84 50.27
CA ALA A 679 -35.73 20.42 50.60
C ALA A 679 -36.96 19.70 49.94
N ALA A 680 -37.10 18.37 49.95
CA ALA A 680 -36.17 17.20 49.93
C ALA A 680 -36.99 15.89 49.67
N THR A 681 -36.38 14.69 49.86
CA THR A 681 -36.98 13.32 49.88
C THR A 681 -37.48 12.74 48.53
N ASP A 682 -37.35 11.44 48.17
CA ASP A 682 -37.54 10.11 48.83
C ASP A 682 -39.04 9.71 48.98
N PHE A 683 -39.51 8.45 48.87
CA PHE A 683 -38.97 7.12 48.45
C PHE A 683 -40.16 6.11 48.25
N GLU A 684 -39.92 4.86 47.77
CA GLU A 684 -40.86 3.68 47.75
C GLU A 684 -42.23 3.77 46.99
N ASP A 685 -43.04 2.70 46.75
CA ASP A 685 -42.83 1.32 46.25
C ASP A 685 -44.21 0.61 45.96
N TYR A 686 -44.21 -0.68 45.55
CA TYR A 686 -45.31 -1.69 45.52
C TYR A 686 -46.46 -1.60 44.48
N TYR A 687 -46.53 -2.59 43.56
CA TYR A 687 -47.31 -3.84 43.78
C TYR A 687 -47.02 -4.93 42.69
N VAL A 688 -47.48 -6.17 42.92
CA VAL A 688 -47.17 -7.39 42.15
C VAL A 688 -48.46 -8.17 41.78
N MET A 689 -48.46 -8.96 40.68
CA MET A 689 -49.10 -10.30 40.52
C MET A 689 -48.97 -10.86 39.07
N ASP A 690 -48.48 -12.11 38.94
CA ASP A 690 -48.99 -13.27 38.12
C ASP A 690 -49.49 -13.13 36.64
N ARG A 691 -49.42 -14.15 35.75
CA ARG A 691 -49.14 -15.61 35.91
C ARG A 691 -48.67 -16.38 34.64
N GLU A 692 -48.27 -17.64 34.89
CA GLU A 692 -48.12 -18.90 34.10
C GLU A 692 -48.97 -19.14 32.81
N ALA A 693 -48.74 -20.12 31.90
CA ALA A 693 -47.59 -20.98 31.48
C ALA A 693 -47.98 -21.95 30.30
N ALA A 694 -47.08 -22.87 29.90
CA ALA A 694 -47.30 -24.16 29.17
C ALA A 694 -47.31 -24.24 27.60
N SER A 695 -47.36 -25.47 27.06
CA SER A 695 -46.92 -25.96 25.71
C SER A 695 -47.53 -27.38 25.39
N PRO A 696 -47.01 -28.29 24.50
CA PRO A 696 -46.51 -28.27 23.08
C PRO A 696 -47.28 -29.31 22.17
N SER A 697 -46.59 -30.07 21.26
CA SER A 697 -47.01 -31.23 20.38
C SER A 697 -47.60 -30.92 18.96
N ASP A 698 -47.55 -31.78 17.90
CA ASP A 698 -46.64 -32.87 17.42
C ASP A 698 -46.94 -33.30 15.93
N VAL A 699 -46.12 -34.19 15.31
CA VAL A 699 -46.33 -35.06 14.08
C VAL A 699 -46.69 -34.39 12.69
N GLU A 700 -46.65 -34.97 11.46
CA GLU A 700 -46.22 -36.25 10.79
C GLU A 700 -45.94 -36.00 9.25
N SER A 701 -44.90 -36.55 8.57
CA SER A 701 -44.79 -37.72 7.62
C SER A 701 -45.07 -37.53 6.09
N GLY A 702 -44.40 -38.33 5.22
CA GLY A 702 -44.50 -38.42 3.73
C GLY A 702 -43.32 -37.76 2.97
N GLU A 703 -42.55 -38.32 2.01
CA GLU A 703 -42.66 -39.39 0.97
C GLU A 703 -43.45 -38.96 -0.30
N VAL A 704 -43.07 -39.23 -1.57
CA VAL A 704 -42.09 -40.19 -2.20
C VAL A 704 -41.51 -39.65 -3.55
N GLU A 705 -40.46 -40.30 -4.11
CA GLU A 705 -40.12 -40.52 -5.56
C GLU A 705 -39.98 -39.36 -6.60
N GLU A 706 -39.24 -39.46 -7.73
CA GLU A 706 -38.04 -40.25 -8.10
C GLU A 706 -37.24 -39.63 -9.29
N ALA A 707 -36.11 -40.25 -9.62
CA ALA A 707 -35.18 -40.19 -10.76
C ALA A 707 -35.43 -39.31 -12.02
N LEU A 708 -34.34 -38.73 -12.57
CA LEU A 708 -33.67 -39.26 -13.79
C LEU A 708 -32.27 -38.63 -14.03
N LEU A 709 -31.41 -39.33 -14.78
CA LEU A 709 -30.04 -38.96 -15.22
C LEU A 709 -30.13 -38.38 -16.67
N GLU A 710 -29.11 -37.92 -17.41
CA GLU A 710 -27.66 -38.23 -17.56
C GLU A 710 -26.90 -36.94 -18.03
N GLU A 711 -25.70 -36.64 -17.49
CA GLU A 711 -24.33 -36.77 -18.07
C GLU A 711 -23.82 -35.60 -18.95
N ALA A 712 -22.48 -35.59 -19.18
CA ALA A 712 -21.67 -34.74 -20.09
C ALA A 712 -21.57 -33.22 -19.76
N THR A 713 -20.41 -32.55 -19.80
CA THR A 713 -18.97 -32.94 -19.96
C THR A 713 -18.09 -31.98 -19.14
N ASP A 714 -16.88 -32.40 -18.76
CA ASP A 714 -15.87 -31.51 -18.17
C ASP A 714 -15.42 -30.37 -19.12
N ALA A 715 -15.29 -29.16 -18.56
CA ALA A 715 -14.61 -28.03 -19.20
C ALA A 715 -14.01 -27.12 -18.11
N GLU A 716 -12.69 -26.93 -18.12
CA GLU A 716 -12.00 -26.06 -17.15
C GLU A 716 -12.35 -24.57 -17.40
N THR A 717 -13.22 -24.00 -16.57
CA THR A 717 -13.51 -22.56 -16.60
C THR A 717 -12.51 -21.80 -15.72
N ASP A 718 -11.58 -21.08 -16.35
CA ASP A 718 -10.66 -20.15 -15.67
C ASP A 718 -11.44 -19.08 -14.88
N SER A 719 -11.45 -19.23 -13.55
CA SER A 719 -12.33 -18.49 -12.66
C SER A 719 -11.76 -17.12 -12.28
N THR A 720 -11.71 -16.21 -13.25
CA THR A 720 -11.45 -14.79 -13.01
C THR A 720 -12.59 -14.18 -12.18
N GLU A 721 -12.26 -13.49 -11.07
CA GLU A 721 -13.24 -12.97 -10.10
C GLU A 721 -14.06 -11.78 -10.66
N PHE A 722 -15.13 -12.07 -11.40
CA PHE A 722 -16.13 -11.09 -11.81
C PHE A 722 -17.24 -10.91 -10.77
N GLU A 723 -17.84 -9.71 -10.72
CA GLU A 723 -18.94 -9.40 -9.81
C GLU A 723 -20.23 -10.16 -10.21
N SER A 724 -20.75 -10.99 -9.31
CA SER A 724 -21.95 -11.80 -9.55
C SER A 724 -23.23 -10.95 -9.69
N PHE A 725 -24.20 -11.44 -10.48
CA PHE A 725 -25.50 -10.79 -10.59
C PHE A 725 -26.30 -10.85 -9.27
N PRO A 726 -27.22 -9.89 -9.01
CA PRO A 726 -28.02 -9.83 -7.77
C PRO A 726 -28.81 -11.09 -7.40
N SER A 727 -29.17 -11.93 -8.38
CA SER A 727 -29.82 -13.24 -8.16
C SER A 727 -28.86 -14.38 -7.79
N GLY A 728 -27.54 -14.16 -7.86
CA GLY A 728 -26.53 -15.22 -7.79
C GLY A 728 -26.34 -15.99 -9.10
N LEU A 729 -27.04 -15.63 -10.18
CA LEU A 729 -26.89 -16.24 -11.50
C LEU A 729 -25.46 -16.05 -12.04
N GLY A 730 -24.86 -17.12 -12.55
CA GLY A 730 -23.72 -17.06 -13.47
C GLY A 730 -24.19 -17.21 -14.93
N LEU A 731 -23.46 -16.63 -15.87
CA LEU A 731 -23.68 -16.74 -17.31
C LEU A 731 -22.38 -17.12 -18.01
N THR A 732 -22.45 -17.97 -19.04
CA THR A 732 -21.29 -18.39 -19.83
C THR A 732 -20.67 -17.19 -20.55
N THR A 733 -19.37 -16.97 -20.32
CA THR A 733 -18.62 -15.88 -20.93
C THR A 733 -18.00 -16.28 -22.26
N ARG A 734 -17.76 -15.28 -23.12
CA ARG A 734 -17.05 -15.40 -24.40
C ARG A 734 -15.95 -14.34 -24.52
N PRO A 735 -14.94 -14.56 -25.38
CA PRO A 735 -14.02 -13.52 -25.82
C PRO A 735 -14.76 -12.25 -26.28
N SER A 736 -14.13 -11.11 -26.08
CA SER A 736 -14.66 -9.82 -26.51
C SER A 736 -14.10 -9.43 -27.88
N PRO A 737 -14.90 -8.81 -28.77
CA PRO A 737 -14.38 -8.12 -29.94
C PRO A 737 -13.69 -6.82 -29.50
N ASP A 738 -12.45 -6.65 -29.94
CA ASP A 738 -11.57 -5.57 -29.50
C ASP A 738 -11.43 -4.44 -30.55
N LYS A 739 -11.79 -4.67 -31.83
CA LYS A 739 -11.62 -3.65 -32.88
C LYS A 739 -12.83 -2.68 -32.91
N PRO A 740 -12.60 -1.35 -33.06
CA PRO A 740 -13.67 -0.37 -33.17
C PRO A 740 -14.68 -0.67 -34.29
N GLY A 741 -15.93 -0.89 -33.90
CA GLY A 741 -17.05 -1.14 -34.82
C GLY A 741 -17.38 -2.61 -35.09
N GLU A 742 -16.70 -3.56 -34.44
CA GLU A 742 -17.07 -4.98 -34.49
C GLU A 742 -18.40 -5.26 -33.77
N GLU A 743 -19.08 -6.34 -34.19
CA GLU A 743 -20.33 -6.74 -33.55
C GLU A 743 -20.07 -7.25 -32.13
N HIS A 744 -20.71 -6.61 -31.13
CA HIS A 744 -20.45 -6.72 -29.68
C HIS A 744 -19.20 -5.98 -29.12
N TRP A 745 -18.54 -5.14 -29.92
CA TRP A 745 -17.48 -4.24 -29.42
C TRP A 745 -17.93 -3.37 -28.23
N ASP A 746 -17.04 -3.15 -27.26
CA ASP A 746 -17.27 -2.20 -26.16
C ASP A 746 -16.64 -0.82 -26.47
N PRO A 747 -17.43 0.20 -26.86
CA PRO A 747 -16.93 1.53 -27.20
C PRO A 747 -16.38 2.33 -26.00
N HIS A 748 -16.41 1.75 -24.80
CA HIS A 748 -15.94 2.38 -23.57
C HIS A 748 -15.02 1.48 -22.72
N ASN A 749 -14.59 0.33 -23.27
CA ASN A 749 -13.69 -0.65 -22.65
C ASN A 749 -13.92 -0.84 -21.14
N THR A 750 -15.10 -1.34 -20.78
CA THR A 750 -15.59 -1.36 -19.40
C THR A 750 -15.15 -2.57 -18.58
N GLY A 751 -14.46 -3.53 -19.19
CA GLY A 751 -14.09 -4.80 -18.58
C GLY A 751 -15.27 -5.74 -18.28
N LEU A 752 -16.50 -5.39 -18.70
CA LEU A 752 -17.65 -6.28 -18.58
C LEU A 752 -17.56 -7.38 -19.63
N PRO A 753 -17.55 -8.67 -19.25
CA PRO A 753 -17.44 -9.77 -20.20
C PRO A 753 -18.67 -9.83 -21.12
N LEU A 754 -18.47 -10.41 -22.30
CA LEU A 754 -19.55 -10.74 -23.22
C LEU A 754 -20.15 -12.09 -22.79
N TYR A 755 -21.44 -12.15 -22.56
CA TYR A 755 -22.13 -13.38 -22.17
C TYR A 755 -22.88 -13.99 -23.36
N ASP A 756 -22.90 -15.33 -23.46
CA ASP A 756 -23.89 -16.03 -24.28
C ASP A 756 -25.27 -15.90 -23.61
N THR A 757 -26.27 -15.45 -24.37
CA THR A 757 -27.65 -15.26 -23.91
C THR A 757 -28.68 -15.89 -24.86
N PRO A 758 -28.63 -17.23 -25.09
CA PRO A 758 -29.61 -17.99 -25.88
C PRO A 758 -31.00 -18.04 -25.24
N PHE A 759 -31.96 -18.64 -25.96
CA PHE A 759 -33.39 -18.59 -25.61
C PHE A 759 -33.73 -19.15 -24.22
N ASP A 760 -33.14 -20.27 -23.80
CA ASP A 760 -33.31 -20.87 -22.48
C ASP A 760 -32.76 -19.96 -21.35
N VAL A 761 -31.66 -19.26 -21.63
CA VAL A 761 -31.00 -18.34 -20.70
C VAL A 761 -31.83 -17.07 -20.51
N ARG A 762 -32.53 -16.59 -21.57
CA ARG A 762 -33.34 -15.35 -21.53
C ARG A 762 -34.46 -15.36 -20.48
N GLY A 763 -34.95 -16.53 -20.07
CA GLY A 763 -35.94 -16.66 -18.99
C GLY A 763 -35.35 -16.49 -17.57
N LYS A 764 -34.03 -16.71 -17.40
CA LYS A 764 -33.37 -16.74 -16.09
C LYS A 764 -33.33 -15.33 -15.46
N LYS A 765 -33.51 -15.24 -14.14
CA LYS A 765 -33.55 -13.98 -13.39
C LYS A 765 -32.14 -13.47 -13.07
N LEU A 766 -31.88 -12.18 -13.36
CA LEU A 766 -30.67 -11.45 -12.95
C LEU A 766 -30.85 -10.73 -11.60
N SER A 767 -32.11 -10.47 -11.23
CA SER A 767 -32.54 -9.90 -9.95
C SER A 767 -33.97 -10.38 -9.67
N THR A 768 -34.54 -10.04 -8.50
CA THR A 768 -35.90 -10.41 -8.10
C THR A 768 -36.93 -10.21 -9.21
N ASN A 769 -36.85 -9.08 -9.94
CA ASN A 769 -37.83 -8.73 -10.96
C ASN A 769 -37.35 -8.93 -12.40
N PHE A 770 -36.07 -8.68 -12.74
CA PHE A 770 -35.62 -8.63 -14.14
C PHE A 770 -34.97 -9.93 -14.64
N THR A 771 -35.33 -10.38 -15.85
CA THR A 771 -34.67 -11.49 -16.56
C THR A 771 -33.49 -11.04 -17.40
N VAL A 772 -32.69 -12.01 -17.87
CA VAL A 772 -31.71 -11.79 -18.94
C VAL A 772 -32.39 -11.23 -20.20
N GLY A 773 -33.51 -11.82 -20.63
CA GLY A 773 -34.24 -11.42 -21.84
C GLY A 773 -34.63 -9.94 -21.87
N GLU A 774 -35.04 -9.36 -20.75
CA GLU A 774 -35.38 -7.93 -20.64
C GLU A 774 -34.14 -7.01 -20.81
N LEU A 775 -32.97 -7.47 -20.38
CA LEU A 775 -31.71 -6.69 -20.41
C LEU A 775 -30.90 -6.89 -21.70
N VAL A 776 -31.17 -7.93 -22.49
CA VAL A 776 -30.52 -8.15 -23.80
C VAL A 776 -31.35 -7.67 -25.00
N SER A 777 -32.53 -7.09 -24.77
CA SER A 777 -33.47 -6.72 -25.84
C SER A 777 -33.46 -5.22 -26.18
N SER A 778 -33.39 -4.90 -27.47
CA SER A 778 -33.39 -3.53 -28.00
C SER A 778 -34.53 -3.31 -29.01
N GLY A 779 -35.65 -2.75 -28.54
CA GLY A 779 -36.85 -2.61 -29.37
C GLY A 779 -37.42 -3.98 -29.76
N ALA A 780 -37.67 -4.83 -28.75
CA ALA A 780 -38.13 -6.21 -28.86
C ALA A 780 -37.22 -7.22 -29.58
N VAL A 781 -36.11 -6.79 -30.19
CA VAL A 781 -35.08 -7.70 -30.75
C VAL A 781 -34.09 -8.10 -29.65
N PRO A 782 -34.01 -9.38 -29.24
CA PRO A 782 -33.05 -9.86 -28.25
C PRO A 782 -31.69 -10.19 -28.89
N ALA A 783 -30.59 -9.78 -28.25
CA ALA A 783 -29.25 -10.21 -28.67
C ALA A 783 -28.97 -11.67 -28.26
N GLU A 784 -28.20 -12.40 -29.07
CA GLU A 784 -27.72 -13.75 -28.75
C GLU A 784 -26.50 -13.73 -27.83
N ARG A 785 -25.72 -12.64 -27.88
CA ARG A 785 -24.69 -12.31 -26.89
C ARG A 785 -24.88 -10.89 -26.38
N ALA A 786 -24.56 -10.66 -25.11
CA ALA A 786 -24.71 -9.34 -24.49
C ALA A 786 -23.71 -9.08 -23.36
N ARG A 787 -23.34 -7.80 -23.20
CA ARG A 787 -22.69 -7.32 -21.97
C ARG A 787 -23.79 -6.86 -21.02
N ILE A 788 -23.71 -7.23 -19.75
CA ILE A 788 -24.72 -6.88 -18.75
C ILE A 788 -24.01 -6.44 -17.47
N SER A 789 -24.09 -5.16 -17.11
CA SER A 789 -23.48 -4.65 -15.88
C SER A 789 -24.27 -5.05 -14.63
N PRO A 790 -23.70 -5.75 -13.63
CA PRO A 790 -24.36 -6.00 -12.34
C PRO A 790 -24.78 -4.72 -11.61
N VAL A 791 -24.02 -3.64 -11.78
CA VAL A 791 -24.34 -2.29 -11.29
C VAL A 791 -25.64 -1.76 -11.92
N LEU A 792 -25.83 -1.94 -13.24
CA LEU A 792 -27.06 -1.58 -13.93
C LEU A 792 -28.24 -2.42 -13.44
N VAL A 793 -28.09 -3.73 -13.26
CA VAL A 793 -29.16 -4.59 -12.74
C VAL A 793 -29.64 -4.10 -11.35
N ARG A 794 -28.70 -3.76 -10.45
CA ARG A 794 -29.04 -3.22 -9.12
C ARG A 794 -29.73 -1.86 -9.20
N CYS A 795 -29.28 -0.98 -10.08
CA CYS A 795 -29.91 0.32 -10.30
C CYS A 795 -31.37 0.16 -10.79
N LEU A 796 -31.60 -0.68 -11.79
CA LEU A 796 -32.94 -0.96 -12.32
C LEU A 796 -33.87 -1.60 -11.27
N GLN A 797 -33.35 -2.54 -10.48
CA GLN A 797 -34.08 -3.16 -9.37
C GLN A 797 -34.49 -2.11 -8.32
N ALA A 798 -33.55 -1.28 -7.85
CA ALA A 798 -33.83 -0.20 -6.91
C ALA A 798 -34.83 0.86 -7.45
N ILE A 799 -34.81 1.16 -8.76
CA ILE A 799 -35.81 2.03 -9.40
C ILE A 799 -37.20 1.40 -9.33
N ARG A 800 -37.32 0.10 -9.61
CA ARG A 800 -38.59 -0.64 -9.57
C ARG A 800 -39.15 -0.74 -8.15
N ASP A 801 -38.29 -1.06 -7.19
CA ASP A 801 -38.64 -1.15 -5.76
C ASP A 801 -39.10 0.21 -5.23
N ARG A 802 -38.47 1.30 -5.65
CA ARG A 802 -38.89 2.66 -5.29
C ARG A 802 -40.18 3.11 -5.99
N ALA A 803 -40.41 2.67 -7.22
CA ALA A 803 -41.57 3.08 -8.01
C ALA A 803 -42.88 2.40 -7.55
N GLY A 804 -42.79 1.25 -6.86
CA GLY A 804 -43.96 0.43 -6.51
C GLY A 804 -44.75 -0.07 -7.73
N LYS A 805 -44.13 -0.05 -8.91
CA LYS A 805 -44.77 -0.24 -10.22
C LYS A 805 -43.85 -1.03 -11.15
N PRO A 806 -44.39 -1.79 -12.12
CA PRO A 806 -43.60 -2.41 -13.16
C PRO A 806 -42.78 -1.37 -13.95
N VAL A 807 -41.45 -1.50 -13.85
CA VAL A 807 -40.49 -0.87 -14.77
C VAL A 807 -40.38 -1.77 -16.00
N LYS A 808 -40.59 -1.21 -17.20
CA LYS A 808 -40.42 -1.88 -18.48
C LYS A 808 -39.19 -1.31 -19.19
N ILE A 809 -38.19 -2.15 -19.44
CA ILE A 809 -37.09 -1.83 -20.34
C ILE A 809 -37.60 -1.82 -21.79
N THR A 810 -37.26 -0.77 -22.54
CA THR A 810 -37.56 -0.64 -23.97
C THR A 810 -36.31 -0.83 -24.84
N SER A 811 -35.12 -0.56 -24.28
CA SER A 811 -33.85 -1.01 -24.83
C SER A 811 -32.85 -1.27 -23.72
N GLY A 812 -32.46 -2.53 -23.51
CA GLY A 812 -31.28 -2.90 -22.73
C GLY A 812 -30.01 -2.78 -23.55
N TYR A 813 -29.16 -3.80 -23.51
CA TYR A 813 -27.98 -3.94 -24.37
C TYR A 813 -28.31 -3.73 -25.86
N ARG A 814 -27.40 -3.08 -26.58
CA ARG A 814 -27.42 -3.00 -28.05
C ARG A 814 -26.10 -3.56 -28.56
N SER A 815 -26.15 -4.54 -29.46
CA SER A 815 -24.96 -4.89 -30.23
C SER A 815 -24.55 -3.71 -31.14
N TRP A 816 -23.35 -3.71 -31.72
CA TRP A 816 -22.90 -2.58 -32.52
C TRP A 816 -23.72 -2.44 -33.82
N LYS A 817 -24.02 -3.56 -34.50
CA LYS A 817 -24.94 -3.62 -35.64
C LYS A 817 -26.32 -3.04 -35.28
N ARG A 818 -26.88 -3.45 -34.13
CA ARG A 818 -28.16 -2.92 -33.63
C ARG A 818 -28.08 -1.44 -33.28
N ASN A 819 -26.92 -0.94 -32.85
CA ASN A 819 -26.69 0.49 -32.62
C ASN A 819 -26.57 1.28 -33.94
N VAL A 820 -25.96 0.72 -34.99
CA VAL A 820 -25.96 1.29 -36.35
C VAL A 820 -27.39 1.44 -36.88
N GLU A 821 -28.20 0.38 -36.81
CA GLU A 821 -29.61 0.40 -37.22
C GLU A 821 -30.41 1.51 -36.51
N VAL A 822 -30.24 1.66 -35.19
CA VAL A 822 -30.96 2.64 -34.36
C VAL A 822 -30.56 4.10 -34.64
N TYR A 823 -29.37 4.35 -35.20
CA TYR A 823 -28.92 5.71 -35.52
C TYR A 823 -29.13 6.14 -36.99
N ARG A 824 -29.28 5.20 -37.94
CA ARG A 824 -29.49 5.50 -39.37
C ARG A 824 -30.61 6.55 -39.60
N PRO A 825 -30.42 7.54 -40.50
CA PRO A 825 -29.28 7.73 -41.41
C PRO A 825 -28.06 8.42 -40.77
N HIS A 826 -28.07 8.72 -39.47
CA HIS A 826 -26.98 9.41 -38.79
C HIS A 826 -25.84 8.46 -38.39
N THR A 827 -24.64 9.00 -38.21
CA THR A 827 -23.47 8.27 -37.70
C THR A 827 -23.76 7.62 -36.33
N PRO A 828 -23.47 6.32 -36.13
CA PRO A 828 -23.67 5.64 -34.86
C PRO A 828 -22.81 6.27 -33.76
N LYS A 829 -23.41 6.52 -32.60
CA LYS A 829 -22.68 7.07 -31.44
C LYS A 829 -22.08 5.96 -30.58
N LEU A 830 -20.91 6.23 -30.01
CA LEU A 830 -20.29 5.45 -28.94
C LEU A 830 -21.25 5.40 -27.75
N SER A 831 -21.93 4.27 -27.59
CA SER A 831 -23.16 4.15 -26.81
C SER A 831 -22.96 3.23 -25.61
N ARG A 832 -23.34 3.68 -24.41
CA ARG A 832 -23.28 2.89 -23.17
C ARG A 832 -24.14 1.63 -23.20
N HIS A 833 -25.07 1.49 -24.16
CA HIS A 833 -25.78 0.23 -24.41
C HIS A 833 -24.88 -0.85 -25.01
N CYS A 834 -23.91 -0.49 -25.86
CA CYS A 834 -22.93 -1.43 -26.44
C CYS A 834 -21.94 -1.93 -25.39
N SER A 835 -21.68 -1.12 -24.36
CA SER A 835 -20.93 -1.51 -23.17
C SER A 835 -21.75 -2.29 -22.13
N GLY A 836 -23.06 -2.52 -22.34
CA GLY A 836 -23.91 -3.17 -21.31
C GLY A 836 -24.13 -2.34 -20.04
N GLN A 837 -23.88 -1.03 -20.09
CA GLN A 837 -23.96 -0.11 -18.96
C GLN A 837 -25.21 0.79 -18.99
N ALA A 838 -26.09 0.68 -19.99
CA ALA A 838 -27.29 1.51 -20.13
C ALA A 838 -28.57 0.72 -20.40
N ALA A 839 -29.70 1.27 -19.96
CA ALA A 839 -31.04 0.85 -20.35
C ALA A 839 -31.99 2.05 -20.52
N ASP A 840 -32.78 2.03 -21.58
CA ASP A 840 -33.93 2.91 -21.80
C ASP A 840 -35.16 2.29 -21.12
N ILE A 841 -35.81 3.01 -20.19
CA ILE A 841 -36.89 2.49 -19.35
C ILE A 841 -38.16 3.36 -19.32
N THR A 842 -39.30 2.70 -19.11
CA THR A 842 -40.63 3.30 -18.98
C THR A 842 -41.34 2.79 -17.72
N ILE A 843 -42.20 3.62 -17.11
CA ILE A 843 -43.02 3.27 -15.94
C ILE A 843 -44.42 3.82 -16.16
N ALA A 844 -45.45 3.00 -15.92
CA ALA A 844 -46.84 3.35 -16.22
C ALA A 844 -47.32 4.60 -15.45
N GLY A 845 -47.70 5.64 -16.19
CA GLY A 845 -48.21 6.91 -15.66
C GLY A 845 -47.16 7.85 -15.06
N LEU A 846 -45.88 7.72 -15.42
CA LEU A 846 -44.82 8.66 -15.02
C LEU A 846 -44.21 9.35 -16.25
N SER A 847 -43.77 10.61 -16.12
CA SER A 847 -42.98 11.28 -17.14
C SER A 847 -41.52 10.80 -17.13
N GLY A 848 -40.78 11.01 -18.22
CA GLY A 848 -39.33 10.73 -18.24
C GLY A 848 -38.55 11.53 -17.18
N LEU A 849 -39.03 12.72 -16.79
CA LEU A 849 -38.44 13.50 -15.71
C LEU A 849 -38.70 12.87 -14.33
N ASP A 850 -39.86 12.23 -14.12
CA ASP A 850 -40.16 11.58 -12.84
C ASP A 850 -39.45 10.22 -12.71
N ILE A 851 -39.28 9.51 -13.83
CA ILE A 851 -38.40 8.33 -13.91
C ILE A 851 -36.94 8.74 -13.64
N ALA A 852 -36.48 9.88 -14.17
CA ALA A 852 -35.16 10.43 -13.88
C ALA A 852 -34.98 10.82 -12.40
N LYS A 853 -35.99 11.45 -11.77
CA LYS A 853 -36.02 11.72 -10.32
C LYS A 853 -35.94 10.43 -9.49
N LEU A 854 -36.67 9.38 -9.88
CA LEU A 854 -36.60 8.06 -9.25
C LEU A 854 -35.21 7.42 -9.40
N ALA A 855 -34.57 7.54 -10.56
CA ALA A 855 -33.21 7.04 -10.79
C ALA A 855 -32.15 7.76 -9.94
N VAL A 856 -32.28 9.08 -9.75
CA VAL A 856 -31.42 9.84 -8.81
C VAL A 856 -31.58 9.34 -7.38
N ASP A 857 -32.81 9.09 -6.93
CA ASP A 857 -33.07 8.56 -5.58
C ASP A 857 -32.58 7.11 -5.39
N ALA A 858 -32.69 6.27 -6.43
CA ALA A 858 -32.45 4.84 -6.35
C ALA A 858 -31.00 4.43 -6.63
N CYS A 859 -30.32 5.14 -7.54
CA CYS A 859 -28.97 4.82 -8.00
C CYS A 859 -27.93 5.90 -7.63
N GLY A 860 -28.38 7.02 -7.06
CA GLY A 860 -27.51 8.10 -6.58
C GLY A 860 -26.97 9.01 -7.68
N GLY A 861 -25.95 9.79 -7.33
CA GLY A 861 -25.46 10.90 -8.16
C GLY A 861 -24.40 10.57 -9.21
N GLY A 862 -24.11 9.29 -9.46
CA GLY A 862 -23.01 8.81 -10.33
C GLY A 862 -23.45 8.23 -11.68
N ILE A 863 -24.65 8.57 -12.14
CA ILE A 863 -25.28 8.03 -13.36
C ILE A 863 -25.40 9.07 -14.47
N GLY A 864 -25.41 8.60 -15.72
CA GLY A 864 -25.89 9.36 -16.87
C GLY A 864 -27.40 9.21 -17.02
N ILE A 865 -28.08 10.31 -17.34
CA ILE A 865 -29.54 10.34 -17.52
C ILE A 865 -29.92 11.12 -18.79
N GLY A 866 -30.60 10.45 -19.71
CA GLY A 866 -31.24 11.07 -20.87
C GLY A 866 -32.76 11.13 -20.70
N ILE A 867 -33.36 12.30 -20.82
CA ILE A 867 -34.77 12.53 -20.43
C ILE A 867 -35.66 12.63 -21.67
N GLY A 868 -36.54 11.64 -21.85
CA GLY A 868 -37.62 11.66 -22.84
C GLY A 868 -38.94 12.16 -22.25
N LYS A 869 -40.01 12.17 -23.06
CA LYS A 869 -41.36 12.58 -22.59
C LYS A 869 -41.94 11.57 -21.58
N THR A 870 -41.87 10.28 -21.91
CA THR A 870 -42.47 9.16 -21.16
C THR A 870 -41.47 8.06 -20.77
N PHE A 871 -40.18 8.27 -21.09
CA PHE A 871 -39.10 7.32 -20.83
C PHE A 871 -37.86 8.06 -20.30
N ALA A 872 -36.98 7.33 -19.61
CA ALA A 872 -35.64 7.81 -19.29
C ALA A 872 -34.59 6.78 -19.74
N HIS A 873 -33.50 7.28 -20.32
CA HIS A 873 -32.26 6.56 -20.50
C HIS A 873 -31.46 6.63 -19.21
N ILE A 874 -31.11 5.49 -18.62
CA ILE A 874 -30.30 5.39 -17.40
C ILE A 874 -29.02 4.64 -17.71
N ASP A 875 -27.86 5.21 -17.39
CA ASP A 875 -26.56 4.55 -17.54
C ASP A 875 -25.63 4.71 -16.33
N VAL A 876 -24.82 3.69 -16.06
CA VAL A 876 -23.99 3.58 -14.85
C VAL A 876 -22.52 3.99 -15.07
N ARG A 877 -22.26 5.01 -15.89
CA ARG A 877 -20.91 5.53 -16.25
C ARG A 877 -20.02 6.06 -15.09
N GLY A 878 -20.41 5.90 -13.83
CA GLY A 878 -19.67 6.39 -12.65
C GLY A 878 -19.53 7.92 -12.53
N SER A 879 -20.24 8.69 -13.37
CA SER A 879 -20.13 10.14 -13.47
C SER A 879 -21.47 10.77 -13.86
N TRP A 880 -21.72 11.99 -13.38
CA TRP A 880 -23.00 12.68 -13.61
C TRP A 880 -23.08 13.32 -14.99
N MET A 881 -24.08 12.94 -15.79
CA MET A 881 -24.35 13.54 -17.10
C MET A 881 -25.86 13.66 -17.33
N VAL A 882 -26.35 14.80 -17.85
CA VAL A 882 -27.78 15.00 -18.15
C VAL A 882 -28.01 15.66 -19.52
N TRP A 883 -28.87 15.03 -20.32
CA TRP A 883 -29.38 15.54 -21.59
C TRP A 883 -30.89 15.31 -21.73
N ALA A 884 -31.49 15.98 -22.71
CA ALA A 884 -32.90 15.81 -23.10
C ALA A 884 -32.97 15.19 -24.50
N TYR A 885 -34.04 14.46 -24.79
CA TYR A 885 -34.39 14.02 -26.14
C TYR A 885 -35.30 15.05 -26.84
N LYS A 886 -35.40 14.96 -28.18
CA LYS A 886 -36.16 15.91 -29.02
C LYS A 886 -37.60 16.07 -28.51
N GLY A 887 -38.00 17.32 -28.24
CA GLY A 887 -39.33 17.65 -27.71
C GLY A 887 -39.45 17.63 -26.17
N VAL A 888 -38.31 17.66 -25.46
CA VAL A 888 -38.21 17.98 -24.03
C VAL A 888 -37.24 19.16 -23.89
N ASP A 889 -37.59 20.19 -23.11
CA ASP A 889 -36.70 21.34 -22.91
C ASP A 889 -35.49 20.97 -22.06
N GLN A 890 -34.30 21.11 -22.66
CA GLN A 890 -33.01 20.82 -22.04
C GLN A 890 -32.65 21.80 -20.92
N ALA A 891 -33.13 23.05 -20.95
CA ALA A 891 -32.89 24.03 -19.90
C ALA A 891 -33.71 23.68 -18.65
N SER A 892 -35.04 23.56 -18.80
CA SER A 892 -35.96 23.22 -17.71
C SER A 892 -35.63 21.88 -17.05
N VAL A 893 -35.30 20.82 -17.78
CA VAL A 893 -34.94 19.55 -17.12
C VAL A 893 -33.57 19.59 -16.43
N ARG A 894 -32.61 20.38 -16.92
CA ARG A 894 -31.33 20.60 -16.21
C ARG A 894 -31.52 21.44 -14.96
N ALA A 895 -32.39 22.45 -14.99
CA ALA A 895 -32.80 23.22 -13.82
C ALA A 895 -33.50 22.32 -12.80
N GLN A 896 -34.63 21.70 -13.17
CA GLN A 896 -35.46 20.88 -12.29
C GLN A 896 -34.74 19.63 -11.74
N LEU A 897 -34.06 18.84 -12.58
CA LEU A 897 -33.36 17.64 -12.08
C LEU A 897 -32.06 18.01 -11.34
N GLY A 898 -31.41 19.12 -11.73
CA GLY A 898 -30.30 19.69 -10.98
C GLY A 898 -30.73 20.17 -9.59
N GLU A 899 -31.91 20.80 -9.49
CA GLU A 899 -32.51 21.24 -8.23
C GLU A 899 -32.97 20.07 -7.38
N TYR A 900 -33.67 19.10 -7.97
CA TYR A 900 -34.09 17.87 -7.31
C TYR A 900 -32.88 17.08 -6.75
N ARG A 901 -31.77 16.99 -7.51
CA ARG A 901 -30.51 16.40 -7.03
C ARG A 901 -29.84 17.23 -5.94
N ARG A 902 -30.05 18.56 -5.90
CA ARG A 902 -29.58 19.43 -4.79
C ARG A 902 -30.44 19.28 -3.53
N SER A 903 -31.77 19.13 -3.67
CA SER A 903 -32.70 18.98 -2.55
C SER A 903 -32.76 17.55 -1.98
N ARG A 904 -32.46 16.52 -2.78
CA ARG A 904 -32.13 15.15 -2.34
C ARG A 904 -30.75 15.02 -1.67
N GLY A 905 -30.18 16.12 -1.17
CA GLY A 905 -29.00 16.09 -0.33
C GLY A 905 -29.30 15.46 1.03
N THR A 906 -29.04 14.15 1.15
CA THR A 906 -29.30 13.21 2.28
C THR A 906 -30.61 12.40 2.20
N VAL A 907 -30.63 11.27 2.93
CA VAL A 907 -31.65 10.19 3.01
C VAL A 907 -31.57 9.15 1.86
N PRO A 908 -31.65 7.82 2.13
CA PRO A 908 -31.06 6.80 1.25
C PRO A 908 -32.05 6.07 0.30
N VAL A 909 -31.46 5.20 -0.53
CA VAL A 909 -32.11 4.16 -1.35
C VAL A 909 -33.10 3.33 -0.50
N PRO A 910 -34.34 3.07 -0.99
CA PRO A 910 -35.28 2.23 -0.27
C PRO A 910 -34.86 0.75 -0.31
N THR A 911 -35.19 0.01 0.75
CA THR A 911 -35.20 -1.46 0.68
C THR A 911 -36.60 -1.90 0.26
N PRO A 912 -36.77 -2.81 -0.72
CA PRO A 912 -38.07 -3.43 -0.95
C PRO A 912 -38.49 -4.26 0.27
N GLY A 913 -39.63 -3.89 0.85
CA GLY A 913 -40.55 -4.92 1.31
C GLY A 913 -41.16 -5.63 0.09
N GLY A 914 -41.55 -6.89 0.16
CA GLY A 914 -41.72 -7.68 1.38
C GLY A 914 -43.16 -8.13 1.51
N GLN A 915 -43.50 -9.17 0.75
CA GLN A 915 -44.50 -10.18 1.08
C GLN A 915 -43.71 -11.48 0.84
N ASP A 916 -43.30 -12.20 1.88
CA ASP A 916 -44.12 -13.18 2.63
C ASP A 916 -44.62 -14.30 1.69
N VAL A 917 -44.45 -15.59 2.00
CA VAL A 917 -44.48 -16.22 3.33
C VAL A 917 -43.30 -17.18 3.61
N GLU A 918 -42.93 -17.23 4.88
CA GLU A 918 -42.24 -18.28 5.65
C GLU A 918 -42.14 -19.70 5.05
N HIS A 919 -40.94 -20.31 5.14
CA HIS A 919 -40.74 -21.54 5.95
C HIS A 919 -39.27 -21.89 6.23
N ARG A 920 -38.98 -22.37 7.43
CA ARG A 920 -37.69 -23.01 7.81
C ARG A 920 -37.76 -24.53 7.56
N ARG A 921 -36.62 -25.13 7.16
CA ARG A 921 -35.96 -26.22 7.91
C ARG A 921 -34.49 -26.37 7.51
N ARG A 922 -33.72 -27.10 8.33
CA ARG A 922 -32.25 -27.25 8.20
C ARG A 922 -31.90 -28.54 7.46
N ARG A 923 -30.80 -28.52 6.69
CA ARG A 923 -29.81 -29.62 6.65
C ARG A 923 -28.40 -29.04 6.74
N CYS A 924 -27.46 -29.87 7.16
CA CYS A 924 -26.06 -29.48 7.31
C CYS A 924 -25.37 -29.40 5.94
N GLY A 925 -24.56 -28.36 5.75
CA GLY A 925 -23.63 -28.19 4.64
C GLY A 925 -22.31 -27.61 5.17
N ALA A 926 -21.25 -27.67 4.36
CA ALA A 926 -19.89 -27.29 4.76
C ALA A 926 -19.79 -25.85 5.31
N PRO A 927 -18.85 -25.55 6.23
CA PRO A 927 -18.66 -24.21 6.76
C PRO A 927 -18.32 -23.22 5.64
N PRO A 928 -18.94 -22.02 5.61
CA PRO A 928 -18.76 -21.09 4.50
C PRO A 928 -17.36 -20.48 4.49
N SER A 929 -16.72 -20.46 3.32
CA SER A 929 -15.46 -19.76 3.09
C SER A 929 -15.58 -18.28 3.54
N PRO A 930 -14.59 -17.75 4.28
CA PRO A 930 -14.71 -16.46 4.94
C PRO A 930 -14.70 -15.30 3.94
N ARG A 931 -15.87 -14.72 3.66
CA ARG A 931 -16.02 -13.55 2.78
C ARG A 931 -15.16 -12.38 3.28
N THR A 932 -14.34 -11.82 2.40
CA THR A 932 -13.50 -10.65 2.69
C THR A 932 -14.35 -9.47 3.17
N PRO A 933 -14.24 -9.02 4.44
CA PRO A 933 -15.19 -8.04 4.99
C PRO A 933 -14.93 -6.61 4.49
N SER A 934 -16.01 -5.87 4.23
CA SER A 934 -15.91 -4.48 3.74
C SER A 934 -15.21 -3.54 4.73
N ASP A 935 -14.66 -2.43 4.25
CA ASP A 935 -14.01 -1.44 5.11
C ASP A 935 -14.97 -0.83 6.15
N LEU A 936 -16.25 -0.72 5.83
CA LEU A 936 -17.28 -0.33 6.81
C LEU A 936 -17.39 -1.39 7.92
N ASP A 937 -17.48 -2.68 7.57
CA ASP A 937 -17.55 -3.76 8.57
C ASP A 937 -16.23 -3.89 9.37
N ARG A 938 -15.08 -3.49 8.79
CA ARG A 938 -13.82 -3.35 9.53
C ARG A 938 -13.92 -2.25 10.60
N ARG A 939 -14.38 -1.03 10.24
CA ARG A 939 -14.53 0.09 11.20
C ARG A 939 -15.61 -0.18 12.25
N ILE A 940 -16.74 -0.78 11.87
CA ILE A 940 -17.78 -1.26 12.79
C ILE A 940 -17.18 -2.19 13.86
N ARG A 941 -16.38 -3.19 13.46
CA ARG A 941 -15.75 -4.12 14.41
C ARG A 941 -14.72 -3.44 15.32
N THR A 942 -13.90 -2.52 14.80
CA THR A 942 -12.98 -1.74 15.64
C THR A 942 -13.74 -1.00 16.75
N VAL A 943 -14.80 -0.25 16.41
CA VAL A 943 -15.56 0.51 17.42
C VAL A 943 -16.36 -0.39 18.35
N MET A 944 -17.01 -1.44 17.84
CA MET A 944 -17.67 -2.46 18.66
C MET A 944 -16.70 -3.10 19.66
N GLN A 945 -15.49 -3.45 19.21
CA GLN A 945 -14.49 -4.06 20.07
C GLN A 945 -13.93 -3.09 21.12
N LEU A 946 -13.76 -1.81 20.78
CA LEU A 946 -13.40 -0.79 21.76
C LEU A 946 -14.50 -0.63 22.83
N LEU A 947 -15.76 -0.49 22.43
CA LEU A 947 -16.88 -0.33 23.36
C LEU A 947 -17.03 -1.53 24.31
N VAL A 948 -16.95 -2.76 23.78
CA VAL A 948 -17.07 -3.99 24.57
C VAL A 948 -15.79 -4.27 25.37
N ASP A 949 -14.66 -4.53 24.70
CA ASP A 949 -13.44 -5.06 25.35
C ASP A 949 -12.64 -3.98 26.11
N ARG A 950 -12.74 -2.68 25.75
CA ARG A 950 -12.00 -1.58 26.41
C ARG A 950 -12.88 -0.73 27.34
N TYR A 951 -14.15 -0.50 27.01
CA TYR A 951 -15.05 0.34 27.81
C TYR A 951 -16.15 -0.41 28.58
N GLY A 952 -16.24 -1.74 28.43
CA GLY A 952 -17.12 -2.59 29.24
C GLY A 952 -18.62 -2.47 28.91
N TYR A 953 -18.98 -2.00 27.72
CA TYR A 953 -20.37 -1.95 27.28
C TYR A 953 -20.87 -3.37 26.96
N PRO A 954 -22.11 -3.75 27.35
CA PRO A 954 -22.79 -4.93 26.82
C PRO A 954 -22.79 -4.93 25.29
N ILE A 955 -22.69 -6.10 24.66
CA ILE A 955 -22.58 -6.22 23.19
C ILE A 955 -23.78 -5.57 22.48
N THR A 956 -24.98 -5.67 23.06
CA THR A 956 -26.20 -5.01 22.58
C THR A 956 -26.14 -3.49 22.75
N GLY A 957 -25.74 -2.99 23.93
CA GLY A 957 -25.53 -1.56 24.19
C GLY A 957 -24.52 -0.93 23.23
N ALA A 958 -23.38 -1.60 23.02
CA ALA A 958 -22.38 -1.21 22.03
C ALA A 958 -22.96 -1.20 20.61
N ALA A 959 -23.77 -2.21 20.24
CA ALA A 959 -24.40 -2.28 18.93
C ALA A 959 -25.38 -1.13 18.68
N GLY A 960 -26.20 -0.74 19.66
CA GLY A 960 -27.10 0.41 19.55
C GLY A 960 -26.37 1.74 19.35
N LEU A 961 -25.27 1.94 20.07
CA LEU A 961 -24.40 3.11 19.89
C LEU A 961 -23.75 3.12 18.50
N VAL A 962 -23.14 2.00 18.07
CA VAL A 962 -22.51 1.90 16.73
C VAL A 962 -23.52 1.99 15.59
N GLY A 963 -24.76 1.53 15.79
CA GLY A 963 -25.87 1.71 14.85
C GLY A 963 -26.10 3.18 14.46
N ASN A 964 -25.94 4.09 15.43
CA ASN A 964 -26.02 5.52 15.19
C ASN A 964 -24.78 6.07 14.47
N LEU A 965 -23.57 5.68 14.89
CA LEU A 965 -22.31 6.10 14.23
C LEU A 965 -22.21 5.66 12.75
N ILE A 966 -22.84 4.53 12.39
CA ILE A 966 -22.99 4.09 10.99
C ILE A 966 -23.82 5.11 10.19
N ALA A 967 -24.93 5.61 10.74
CA ALA A 967 -25.80 6.58 10.07
C ALA A 967 -25.18 7.99 10.01
N GLU A 968 -24.56 8.46 11.10
CA GLU A 968 -23.96 9.80 11.15
C GLU A 968 -22.76 9.93 10.21
N SER A 969 -21.85 8.96 10.21
CA SER A 969 -20.55 9.11 9.54
C SER A 969 -20.15 7.97 8.62
N ALA A 970 -20.84 6.82 8.64
CA ALA A 970 -20.30 5.52 8.21
C ALA A 970 -19.04 5.11 9.00
N VAL A 971 -19.01 5.48 10.29
CA VAL A 971 -17.90 5.26 11.23
C VAL A 971 -16.57 5.82 10.69
N LEU A 972 -16.58 7.05 10.16
CA LEU A 972 -15.40 7.73 9.60
C LEU A 972 -14.98 8.93 10.49
N PRO A 973 -13.75 8.94 11.04
CA PRO A 973 -13.33 9.98 11.97
C PRO A 973 -13.04 11.34 11.29
N ASN A 974 -12.72 11.34 10.00
CA ASN A 974 -12.35 12.55 9.24
C ASN A 974 -13.52 13.17 8.48
N ARG A 975 -14.76 12.71 8.70
CA ARG A 975 -15.89 13.10 7.87
C ARG A 975 -16.52 14.42 8.30
N ILE A 976 -16.49 15.41 7.42
CA ILE A 976 -17.16 16.71 7.58
C ILE A 976 -18.64 16.60 7.20
N GLU A 977 -19.52 17.31 7.90
CA GLU A 977 -20.95 17.34 7.58
C GLU A 977 -21.24 17.86 6.15
N GLY A 978 -21.89 17.03 5.35
CA GLY A 978 -22.18 17.30 3.93
C GLY A 978 -21.12 16.77 2.96
N SER A 979 -20.06 16.10 3.44
CA SER A 979 -19.11 15.36 2.61
C SER A 979 -19.52 13.90 2.38
N THR A 980 -18.95 13.29 1.35
CA THR A 980 -19.15 11.87 1.00
C THR A 980 -18.12 10.98 1.70
N ALA A 981 -18.34 9.66 1.71
CA ALA A 981 -17.46 8.72 2.40
C ALA A 981 -16.10 8.51 1.70
N ASP A 982 -16.04 8.76 0.39
CA ASP A 982 -14.86 8.73 -0.48
C ASP A 982 -14.06 10.06 -0.46
N GLN A 983 -14.72 11.19 -0.18
CA GLN A 983 -14.10 12.51 -0.06
C GLN A 983 -14.42 13.16 1.31
N PRO A 984 -14.06 12.53 2.44
CA PRO A 984 -14.56 12.91 3.76
C PRO A 984 -14.18 14.33 4.21
N MET A 985 -13.06 14.88 3.71
CA MET A 985 -12.60 16.25 3.98
C MET A 985 -13.09 17.30 2.97
N ARG A 986 -13.88 16.92 1.94
CA ARG A 986 -14.39 17.83 0.91
C ARG A 986 -15.84 18.24 1.19
N ALA A 987 -16.04 19.51 1.54
CA ALA A 987 -17.36 20.06 1.86
C ALA A 987 -17.53 21.46 1.26
N ARG A 988 -18.69 22.09 1.50
CA ARG A 988 -18.89 23.49 1.08
C ARG A 988 -18.27 24.46 2.07
N ASP A 989 -17.50 25.42 1.58
CA ASP A 989 -17.15 26.64 2.32
C ASP A 989 -18.34 27.62 2.37
N PHE A 990 -18.15 28.75 3.05
CA PHE A 990 -19.20 29.76 3.24
C PHE A 990 -19.62 30.49 1.96
N THR A 991 -18.79 30.50 0.90
CA THR A 991 -19.21 30.97 -0.44
C THR A 991 -20.11 29.95 -1.15
N GLY A 992 -20.16 28.71 -0.64
CA GLY A 992 -20.89 27.60 -1.22
C GLY A 992 -20.07 26.75 -2.21
N ARG A 993 -18.82 27.12 -2.49
CA ARG A 993 -17.88 26.35 -3.31
C ARG A 993 -17.49 25.03 -2.61
N GLN A 994 -17.29 23.96 -3.38
CA GLN A 994 -16.77 22.67 -2.88
C GLN A 994 -15.25 22.76 -2.73
N THR A 995 -14.77 22.65 -1.49
CA THR A 995 -13.38 22.88 -1.10
C THR A 995 -12.88 21.71 -0.24
N ASP A 996 -11.64 21.28 -0.46
CA ASP A 996 -10.95 20.30 0.39
C ASP A 996 -10.32 21.05 1.56
N PHE A 997 -10.68 20.70 2.80
CA PHE A 997 -10.20 21.39 3.99
C PHE A 997 -9.01 20.69 4.64
N THR A 998 -8.06 21.44 5.19
CA THR A 998 -7.06 20.88 6.12
C THR A 998 -7.70 20.60 7.49
N ALA A 999 -7.07 19.77 8.32
CA ALA A 999 -7.60 19.45 9.64
C ALA A 999 -7.66 20.68 10.57
N GLU A 1000 -6.78 21.64 10.35
CA GLU A 1000 -6.68 22.93 11.03
C GLU A 1000 -7.82 23.85 10.57
N GLN A 1001 -8.05 23.99 9.26
CA GLN A 1001 -9.20 24.72 8.71
C GLN A 1001 -10.55 24.13 9.16
N VAL A 1002 -10.59 22.83 9.44
CA VAL A 1002 -11.72 22.20 10.12
C VAL A 1002 -11.75 22.61 11.60
N ARG A 1003 -10.70 22.36 12.39
CA ARG A 1003 -10.62 22.72 13.83
C ARG A 1003 -11.04 24.17 14.08
N ASP A 1004 -10.42 25.09 13.35
CA ASP A 1004 -10.48 26.54 13.50
C ASP A 1004 -11.64 27.17 12.69
N ARG A 1005 -12.69 26.39 12.43
CA ARG A 1005 -13.91 26.83 11.73
C ARG A 1005 -14.57 27.99 12.49
N ASP A 1006 -14.63 29.13 11.83
CA ASP A 1006 -15.18 30.39 12.33
C ASP A 1006 -16.43 30.77 11.53
N PHE A 1007 -17.58 30.81 12.21
CA PHE A 1007 -18.86 31.14 11.57
C PHE A 1007 -19.03 32.64 11.32
N ALA A 1008 -18.49 33.50 12.19
CA ALA A 1008 -18.63 34.96 12.07
C ALA A 1008 -17.76 35.50 10.93
N ALA A 1009 -16.48 35.11 10.90
CA ALA A 1009 -15.56 35.45 9.81
C ALA A 1009 -15.75 34.59 8.55
N LYS A 1010 -16.74 33.67 8.52
CA LYS A 1010 -17.07 32.81 7.37
C LYS A 1010 -15.88 31.93 6.89
N ARG A 1011 -15.06 31.42 7.83
CA ARG A 1011 -13.85 30.61 7.54
C ARG A 1011 -14.04 29.12 7.85
N GLY A 1012 -13.45 28.27 7.02
CA GLY A 1012 -13.54 26.81 7.14
C GLY A 1012 -14.85 26.22 6.59
N PRO A 1013 -15.21 24.97 6.97
CA PRO A 1013 -16.43 24.32 6.50
C PRO A 1013 -17.70 25.09 6.89
N ARG A 1014 -18.63 25.28 5.96
CA ARG A 1014 -19.90 26.01 6.22
C ARG A 1014 -20.73 25.31 7.30
N ARG A 1015 -20.80 23.98 7.26
CA ARG A 1015 -21.53 23.13 8.21
C ARG A 1015 -20.64 22.68 9.39
N PRO A 1016 -21.17 22.58 10.63
CA PRO A 1016 -20.35 22.37 11.82
C PRO A 1016 -20.11 20.90 12.23
N GLY A 1017 -20.82 19.90 11.70
CA GLY A 1017 -20.63 18.51 12.13
C GLY A 1017 -19.30 17.89 11.66
N ILE A 1018 -18.68 17.06 12.50
CA ILE A 1018 -17.44 16.32 12.20
C ILE A 1018 -17.39 14.95 12.87
N GLY A 1019 -16.64 14.02 12.26
CA GLY A 1019 -16.22 12.77 12.89
C GLY A 1019 -17.32 11.76 13.13
N ILE A 1020 -17.03 10.74 13.94
CA ILE A 1020 -17.86 9.52 14.00
C ILE A 1020 -19.31 9.76 14.43
N ALA A 1021 -19.54 10.75 15.30
CA ALA A 1021 -20.84 11.18 15.84
C ALA A 1021 -21.24 12.59 15.37
N GLN A 1022 -20.69 13.07 14.24
CA GLN A 1022 -21.02 14.36 13.61
C GLN A 1022 -21.18 15.54 14.61
N TRP A 1023 -20.18 15.76 15.48
CA TRP A 1023 -20.24 16.76 16.55
C TRP A 1023 -20.44 18.20 16.04
N THR A 1024 -21.71 18.65 16.01
CA THR A 1024 -22.15 19.98 15.54
C THR A 1024 -22.08 21.07 16.61
N HIS A 1025 -22.41 20.74 17.86
CA HIS A 1025 -22.55 21.73 18.94
C HIS A 1025 -21.18 22.31 19.37
N PRO A 1026 -20.98 23.64 19.45
CA PRO A 1026 -19.67 24.26 19.67
C PRO A 1026 -18.89 23.71 20.86
N ARG A 1027 -19.52 23.53 22.04
CA ARG A 1027 -18.84 22.98 23.23
C ARG A 1027 -18.45 21.50 23.07
N ARG A 1028 -19.21 20.70 22.32
CA ARG A 1028 -18.88 19.28 22.04
C ARG A 1028 -17.73 19.21 21.01
N ARG A 1029 -17.81 20.04 19.97
CA ARG A 1029 -16.78 20.20 18.93
C ARG A 1029 -15.43 20.64 19.52
N ALA A 1030 -15.41 21.68 20.37
CA ALA A 1030 -14.20 22.11 21.07
C ALA A 1030 -13.69 21.03 22.03
N GLY A 1031 -14.61 20.39 22.77
CA GLY A 1031 -14.32 19.24 23.64
C GLY A 1031 -13.53 18.16 22.92
N LEU A 1032 -13.96 17.74 21.72
CA LEU A 1032 -13.26 16.76 20.89
C LEU A 1032 -11.81 17.17 20.60
N PHE A 1033 -11.57 18.37 20.07
CA PHE A 1033 -10.22 18.83 19.73
C PHE A 1033 -9.32 19.03 20.96
N SER A 1034 -9.90 19.35 22.11
CA SER A 1034 -9.21 19.44 23.41
C SER A 1034 -9.02 18.09 24.13
N HIS A 1035 -9.57 16.99 23.61
CA HIS A 1035 -9.61 15.72 24.34
C HIS A 1035 -8.21 15.12 24.53
N SER A 1036 -7.90 14.73 25.77
CA SER A 1036 -6.60 14.15 26.15
C SER A 1036 -6.64 12.63 26.03
N PHE A 1037 -6.35 12.13 24.83
CA PHE A 1037 -6.29 10.70 24.55
C PHE A 1037 -4.90 10.15 24.91
N ASN A 1038 -4.86 9.08 25.72
CA ASN A 1038 -3.62 8.46 26.22
C ASN A 1038 -2.65 9.45 26.91
N GLY A 1039 -3.12 10.60 27.40
CA GLY A 1039 -2.29 11.66 27.98
C GLY A 1039 -1.67 12.65 26.97
N LYS A 1040 -2.24 12.77 25.77
CA LYS A 1040 -1.92 13.82 24.79
C LYS A 1040 -3.21 14.44 24.24
N VAL A 1041 -3.23 15.76 24.14
CA VAL A 1041 -4.25 16.47 23.34
C VAL A 1041 -3.84 16.38 21.87
N LEU A 1042 -4.68 15.79 21.02
CA LEU A 1042 -4.36 15.55 19.61
C LEU A 1042 -4.64 16.75 18.70
N GLY A 1043 -5.45 17.71 19.15
CA GLY A 1043 -5.85 18.86 18.35
C GLY A 1043 -6.49 18.42 17.03
N ALA A 1044 -6.18 19.12 15.94
CA ALA A 1044 -6.69 18.84 14.60
C ALA A 1044 -6.51 17.37 14.15
N THR A 1045 -5.42 16.71 14.59
CA THR A 1045 -5.10 15.33 14.17
C THR A 1045 -6.09 14.28 14.68
N ILE A 1046 -6.94 14.60 15.67
CA ILE A 1046 -8.01 13.70 16.16
C ILE A 1046 -9.02 13.34 15.06
N LEU A 1047 -9.09 14.11 13.97
CA LEU A 1047 -9.89 13.78 12.79
C LEU A 1047 -9.42 12.48 12.11
N PHE A 1048 -8.20 11.99 12.34
CA PHE A 1048 -7.69 10.76 11.74
C PHE A 1048 -7.52 9.60 12.73
N ASP A 1049 -7.77 9.81 14.02
CA ASP A 1049 -7.64 8.80 15.08
C ASP A 1049 -9.03 8.30 15.53
N LEU A 1050 -9.41 7.11 15.05
CA LEU A 1050 -10.69 6.48 15.39
C LEU A 1050 -10.82 6.13 16.87
N ASP A 1051 -9.75 5.62 17.49
CA ASP A 1051 -9.77 5.19 18.89
C ASP A 1051 -9.94 6.41 19.83
N ALA A 1052 -9.31 7.53 19.51
CA ALA A 1052 -9.43 8.79 20.24
C ALA A 1052 -10.85 9.37 20.18
N GLN A 1053 -11.52 9.29 19.02
CA GLN A 1053 -12.91 9.74 18.90
C GLN A 1053 -13.88 8.85 19.69
N VAL A 1054 -13.64 7.54 19.77
CA VAL A 1054 -14.45 6.63 20.61
C VAL A 1054 -14.19 6.89 22.10
N ASP A 1055 -12.94 7.17 22.50
CA ASP A 1055 -12.58 7.55 23.87
C ASP A 1055 -13.24 8.89 24.30
N TYR A 1056 -13.28 9.88 23.39
CA TYR A 1056 -14.02 11.12 23.61
C TYR A 1056 -15.54 10.86 23.73
N LEU A 1057 -16.13 10.09 22.81
CA LEU A 1057 -17.56 9.74 22.84
C LEU A 1057 -17.97 9.05 24.15
N VAL A 1058 -17.17 8.07 24.62
CA VAL A 1058 -17.44 7.38 25.90
C VAL A 1058 -17.22 8.32 27.09
N THR A 1059 -16.25 9.23 27.02
CA THR A 1059 -16.03 10.25 28.07
C THR A 1059 -17.21 11.23 28.15
N GLU A 1060 -17.74 11.65 27.00
CA GLU A 1060 -18.92 12.49 26.86
C GLU A 1060 -20.18 11.79 27.39
N LEU A 1061 -20.43 10.54 27.00
CA LEU A 1061 -21.56 9.74 27.48
C LEU A 1061 -21.51 9.55 29.01
N ARG A 1062 -20.36 9.17 29.57
CA ARG A 1062 -20.18 8.94 31.02
C ARG A 1062 -20.29 10.21 31.88
N ARG A 1063 -20.07 11.40 31.32
CA ARG A 1063 -20.10 12.67 32.06
C ARG A 1063 -21.39 13.46 31.82
N GLY A 1064 -21.69 13.75 30.55
CA GLY A 1064 -22.80 14.61 30.14
C GLY A 1064 -24.12 13.88 29.92
N PHE A 1065 -24.09 12.64 29.43
CA PHE A 1065 -25.30 11.87 29.10
C PHE A 1065 -25.49 10.65 30.02
N ARG A 1066 -25.33 10.85 31.34
CA ARG A 1066 -25.28 9.76 32.34
C ARG A 1066 -26.46 8.78 32.26
N THR A 1067 -27.67 9.27 32.04
CA THR A 1067 -28.88 8.45 31.83
C THR A 1067 -28.77 7.55 30.59
N VAL A 1068 -28.24 8.08 29.48
CA VAL A 1068 -28.02 7.31 28.25
C VAL A 1068 -26.93 6.27 28.48
N ASN A 1069 -25.81 6.64 29.10
CA ASN A 1069 -24.76 5.68 29.46
C ASN A 1069 -25.32 4.57 30.36
N ALA A 1070 -26.15 4.89 31.37
CA ALA A 1070 -26.78 3.91 32.23
C ALA A 1070 -27.59 2.88 31.42
N THR A 1071 -28.50 3.33 30.55
CA THR A 1071 -29.25 2.47 29.62
C THR A 1071 -28.33 1.63 28.75
N LEU A 1072 -27.33 2.24 28.09
CA LEU A 1072 -26.36 1.53 27.25
C LEU A 1072 -25.51 0.49 27.99
N THR A 1073 -25.35 0.63 29.32
CA THR A 1073 -24.62 -0.32 30.17
C THR A 1073 -25.50 -1.31 30.92
N ALA A 1074 -26.84 -1.22 30.80
CA ALA A 1074 -27.75 -2.07 31.57
C ALA A 1074 -27.66 -3.55 31.12
N PRO A 1075 -27.58 -4.54 32.05
CA PRO A 1075 -27.31 -5.94 31.71
C PRO A 1075 -28.28 -6.64 30.75
N ARG A 1076 -29.48 -6.08 30.55
CA ARG A 1076 -30.54 -6.63 29.68
C ARG A 1076 -30.92 -5.69 28.52
N VAL A 1077 -30.20 -4.60 28.27
CA VAL A 1077 -30.52 -3.66 27.18
C VAL A 1077 -30.50 -4.38 25.83
N THR A 1078 -31.51 -4.18 24.98
CA THR A 1078 -31.45 -4.69 23.60
C THR A 1078 -30.60 -3.76 22.73
N ALA A 1079 -30.22 -4.21 21.53
CA ALA A 1079 -29.53 -3.33 20.57
C ALA A 1079 -30.45 -2.19 20.07
N ASP A 1080 -31.75 -2.35 20.22
CA ASP A 1080 -32.76 -1.44 19.71
C ASP A 1080 -33.08 -0.35 20.74
N ASP A 1081 -33.30 -0.70 22.02
CA ASP A 1081 -33.42 0.29 23.11
C ASP A 1081 -32.17 1.19 23.19
N ALA A 1082 -31.00 0.57 23.03
CA ALA A 1082 -29.71 1.26 23.00
C ALA A 1082 -29.56 2.21 21.80
N SER A 1083 -30.11 1.82 20.64
CA SER A 1083 -30.14 2.66 19.43
C SER A 1083 -31.05 3.88 19.62
N ASP A 1084 -32.24 3.64 20.17
CA ASP A 1084 -33.29 4.64 20.34
C ASP A 1084 -32.93 5.67 21.40
N GLU A 1085 -32.35 5.23 22.53
CA GLU A 1085 -31.91 6.13 23.60
C GLU A 1085 -30.81 7.09 23.13
N VAL A 1086 -29.88 6.61 22.30
CA VAL A 1086 -28.81 7.43 21.70
C VAL A 1086 -29.38 8.44 20.71
N VAL A 1087 -30.21 8.03 19.75
CA VAL A 1087 -30.73 8.98 18.75
C VAL A 1087 -31.69 10.01 19.36
N TYR A 1088 -32.48 9.61 20.37
CA TYR A 1088 -33.46 10.48 21.03
C TYR A 1088 -32.83 11.48 22.01
N ARG A 1089 -31.75 11.11 22.72
CA ARG A 1089 -31.14 12.00 23.74
C ARG A 1089 -29.82 12.64 23.33
N VAL A 1090 -28.99 11.99 22.51
CA VAL A 1090 -27.62 12.42 22.17
C VAL A 1090 -27.54 13.08 20.80
N GLU A 1091 -28.04 12.42 19.75
CA GLU A 1091 -27.88 12.92 18.37
C GLU A 1091 -28.97 13.93 17.98
N ARG A 1092 -30.22 13.67 18.37
CA ARG A 1092 -31.39 14.54 18.14
C ARG A 1092 -31.47 15.11 16.71
N PRO A 1093 -31.40 14.26 15.66
CA PRO A 1093 -31.50 14.74 14.28
C PRO A 1093 -32.80 15.50 14.07
N GLY A 1094 -32.81 16.56 13.26
CA GLY A 1094 -33.96 17.50 13.15
C GLY A 1094 -35.33 16.88 12.83
N ARG A 1095 -35.38 15.61 12.38
CA ARG A 1095 -36.62 14.83 12.20
C ARG A 1095 -37.30 14.38 13.50
N VAL A 1096 -36.58 14.33 14.62
CA VAL A 1096 -37.15 14.10 15.98
C VAL A 1096 -37.46 15.40 16.71
N LEU A 1097 -37.33 16.54 16.04
CA LEU A 1097 -37.58 17.87 16.58
C LEU A 1097 -38.73 18.56 15.84
N GLN A 1098 -39.43 19.43 16.55
CA GLN A 1098 -40.33 20.43 15.97
C GLN A 1098 -40.16 21.72 16.78
N ASP A 1099 -39.90 22.84 16.09
CA ASP A 1099 -39.68 24.16 16.69
C ASP A 1099 -38.62 24.15 17.82
N GLY A 1100 -37.57 23.35 17.61
CA GLY A 1100 -36.46 23.12 18.56
C GLY A 1100 -36.77 22.16 19.72
N LYS A 1101 -38.03 21.77 19.93
CA LYS A 1101 -38.47 20.86 20.99
C LYS A 1101 -38.45 19.41 20.51
N LEU A 1102 -38.20 18.47 21.43
CA LEU A 1102 -38.29 17.03 21.14
C LEU A 1102 -39.75 16.62 20.92
N LEU A 1103 -39.97 15.82 19.88
CA LEU A 1103 -41.26 15.17 19.61
C LEU A 1103 -41.47 13.96 20.54
N PRO A 1104 -42.73 13.58 20.86
CA PRO A 1104 -43.03 12.36 21.60
C PRO A 1104 -42.41 11.11 20.96
N ARG A 1105 -42.06 10.09 21.76
CA ARG A 1105 -41.41 8.87 21.25
C ARG A 1105 -42.27 8.08 20.27
N ASP A 1106 -43.58 8.18 20.42
CA ASP A 1106 -44.64 7.58 19.63
C ASP A 1106 -45.01 8.39 18.37
N ASP A 1107 -44.47 9.60 18.18
CA ASP A 1107 -44.63 10.36 16.94
C ASP A 1107 -44.10 9.53 15.75
N PRO A 1108 -44.86 9.37 14.65
CA PRO A 1108 -44.44 8.59 13.49
C PRO A 1108 -43.08 8.99 12.91
N ARG A 1109 -42.70 10.27 13.01
CA ARG A 1109 -41.39 10.78 12.57
C ARG A 1109 -40.25 10.25 13.45
N VAL A 1110 -40.50 10.05 14.75
CA VAL A 1110 -39.55 9.50 15.71
C VAL A 1110 -39.45 7.99 15.57
N GLN A 1111 -40.58 7.27 15.48
CA GLN A 1111 -40.59 5.82 15.24
C GLN A 1111 -39.87 5.44 13.94
N GLN A 1112 -40.06 6.21 12.87
CA GLN A 1112 -39.36 5.98 11.59
C GLN A 1112 -37.84 6.25 11.68
N VAL A 1113 -37.39 7.12 12.60
CA VAL A 1113 -35.96 7.30 12.89
C VAL A 1113 -35.43 6.12 13.72
N PHE A 1114 -36.17 5.66 14.73
CA PHE A 1114 -35.84 4.47 15.51
C PHE A 1114 -35.66 3.25 14.62
N GLU A 1115 -36.67 2.88 13.81
CA GLU A 1115 -36.61 1.77 12.86
C GLU A 1115 -35.33 1.80 11.98
N GLN A 1116 -35.01 2.97 11.41
CA GLN A 1116 -33.81 3.13 10.61
C GLN A 1116 -32.51 2.86 11.42
N ARG A 1117 -32.39 3.42 12.63
CA ARG A 1117 -31.19 3.26 13.48
C ARG A 1117 -31.06 1.84 14.04
N ARG A 1118 -32.17 1.22 14.46
CA ARG A 1118 -32.24 -0.19 14.87
C ARG A 1118 -31.69 -1.11 13.78
N SER A 1119 -32.03 -0.88 12.50
CA SER A 1119 -31.50 -1.68 11.37
C SER A 1119 -29.96 -1.69 11.31
N HIS A 1120 -29.31 -0.55 11.64
CA HIS A 1120 -27.87 -0.41 11.69
C HIS A 1120 -27.27 -0.99 12.97
N ALA A 1121 -27.95 -0.89 14.11
CA ALA A 1121 -27.55 -1.56 15.34
C ALA A 1121 -27.55 -3.09 15.17
N GLN A 1122 -28.58 -3.64 14.53
CA GLN A 1122 -28.64 -5.05 14.17
C GLN A 1122 -27.56 -5.45 13.15
N ARG A 1123 -27.13 -4.56 12.23
CA ARG A 1123 -25.92 -4.78 11.41
C ARG A 1123 -24.67 -4.86 12.29
N ALA A 1124 -24.45 -3.90 13.19
CA ALA A 1124 -23.28 -3.89 14.08
C ALA A 1124 -23.21 -5.15 14.95
N LEU A 1125 -24.35 -5.60 15.49
CA LEU A 1125 -24.49 -6.83 16.26
C LEU A 1125 -24.12 -8.08 15.45
N ARG A 1126 -24.64 -8.22 14.22
CA ARG A 1126 -24.28 -9.34 13.31
C ARG A 1126 -22.79 -9.33 12.94
N VAL A 1127 -22.27 -8.15 12.58
CA VAL A 1127 -20.88 -7.94 12.15
C VAL A 1127 -19.88 -8.24 13.26
N PHE A 1128 -20.22 -7.98 14.53
CA PHE A 1128 -19.40 -8.35 15.69
C PHE A 1128 -19.53 -9.84 16.06
N ARG A 1129 -20.76 -10.38 16.09
CA ARG A 1129 -20.99 -11.82 16.41
C ARG A 1129 -20.35 -12.77 15.41
N ALA A 1130 -20.22 -12.39 14.14
CA ALA A 1130 -19.56 -13.19 13.10
C ALA A 1130 -18.06 -13.48 13.34
N GLN A 1131 -17.45 -12.97 14.43
CA GLN A 1131 -16.08 -13.30 14.85
C GLN A 1131 -15.99 -13.99 16.23
N ARG A 1132 -17.13 -14.23 16.90
CA ARG A 1132 -17.22 -14.95 18.18
C ARG A 1132 -18.41 -15.93 18.11
N PRO A 1133 -18.28 -17.05 17.38
CA PRO A 1133 -19.27 -18.14 17.39
C PRO A 1133 -19.36 -18.81 18.76
#